data_AF-A0A9P8H0Y1-F1
#
_entry.id   AF-A0A9P8H0Y1-F1
#
_cell.length_a   1.000
_cell.length_b   1.000
_cell.length_c   1.000
_cell.angle_alpha   90.00
_cell.angle_beta   90.00
_cell.angle_gamma   90.00
#
_symmetry.space_group_name_H-M   'P 1'
#
loop_
_entity.id
_entity.type
_entity.pdbx_description
1 polymer ?
#
loop_
_entity_poly.entity_id
_entity_poly.type
_entity_poly.pdbx_seq_one_letter_code
_entity_poly.pdbx_strand_id
1 'polypeptide(L)'
;MAHDVTTEQPSIPGTVHLVDLDGTMHTQHAQHGQRDIVLVPTPSQDPDDPLNWSPRRKALSTACMGVYTLMVGIASAAIYSILQPIAEETDLTLNELNNGTGYMFLFFGWGCLFWQPIALQYGKRPVYLFSILATMGIQLWAPYTKSNGQWIANKILQGFFGAPIESLCEISVTDVWFQHERGKYLGLYALLLAGSNFLAPVFAGFIADGQGWKWVLYWCAIFCGIGFLFLFFFMEETNYSRHLVTGIAPDVGVQPELPSTTTKAGEKIVRSKDCDSETGLHIPLDQFKPKTYLDKVKLWQKSDMQKDNHIVGMTTRPLIFLSFPVILYAGFSYGSNLIWFNVLNGTASSILGSPPYNFSASMVGLSYISPLIGVVIGSFYTGVIGDKIVLAMARRNGGILESEHRLWLFLPSLLLIPGGLILWGVGAAQHVMWFGCVFAMGVIALTNTIGIQLSISYAVDSYKDLGGEAIVTVILVRNTMSFAIGYGITPWINGMGLQNAFILAAFAGLAQCLTFFAMVKFGKQLRAKSAGKYAKYVQKMAESGLQELRAGIGAFDSNTDAYQFYGPSSHFSFVQRLYQRIRRQSNAPLNESRQVPEGLRNWGIERQIFTHGDESSSHQATIPDGSFLPKELGDAFISSYFTIMHPQGPILIECDVRHTWEVLWSGPGLAPDRSTKFAKEKSILYMVLAIGARLTDSPASNAWAQHFYERAGVPTDCFEETSLLGTHLVLLRAQYGMQIGRPNMVYLYLGHASRSAMALGLHRAQVVAGDNPFLNRLRLTFWTIFYMERMMSMFTGRPSCFLDHSIDAPYPDDLPRSEDGSQNIEYAYIRAMAALGKISERIMRAQYSPTRETRVADLTELNRINNECTQALRDLLDTLPSYLHFFDDKAPVGVPWQEVQRSHLGTTYRVVCILMMRPALVYTTFFDSRQQAQESIGDRIDIQRDIDVTVSSARDLISLVYDSFFDRCPTMRRDGNMVYFIVSACLVLLFDVLDTETTPAHAKDVFQAVEKGLKCLDNINHIGSTTGRAISLDVMKIAKDALKSTEPTSDLGTNLMESFTWLNNEMFDQSPYDSASSWLYNSLGMPSFDYSAVGMTDLFGPSGMDLITPMDSNQIVLDVLGSGLQVADGSYVPSQPVSREL
;
A
#
# COMPACT_ATOMS: atom_id res chain seq x y z
N MET A 1 -1.48 17.78 -40.12
CA MET A 1 -0.27 16.96 -39.87
C MET A 1 -0.03 17.01 -38.39
N ALA A 2 -0.45 15.96 -37.69
CA ALA A 2 -0.37 15.81 -36.26
C ALA A 2 1.07 15.44 -35.87
N HIS A 3 1.62 16.11 -34.86
CA HIS A 3 2.77 15.62 -34.12
C HIS A 3 2.24 14.84 -32.92
N ASP A 4 2.65 13.57 -32.87
CA ASP A 4 2.28 12.57 -31.87
C ASP A 4 2.48 13.07 -30.44
N VAL A 5 1.46 12.76 -29.65
CA VAL A 5 1.47 12.74 -28.18
C VAL A 5 2.58 11.78 -27.74
N THR A 6 3.65 12.31 -27.15
CA THR A 6 4.71 11.52 -26.55
C THR A 6 4.14 10.74 -25.38
N THR A 7 3.94 9.44 -25.60
CA THR A 7 3.91 8.41 -24.58
C THR A 7 5.12 8.58 -23.67
N GLU A 8 4.91 8.73 -22.36
CA GLU A 8 5.98 8.67 -21.36
C GLU A 8 6.76 7.36 -21.57
N GLN A 9 8.03 7.47 -21.94
CA GLN A 9 8.88 6.30 -22.10
C GLN A 9 9.10 5.66 -20.72
N PRO A 10 8.91 4.34 -20.56
CA PRO A 10 9.17 3.66 -19.30
C PRO A 10 10.63 3.90 -18.90
N SER A 11 10.85 4.34 -17.66
CA SER A 11 12.18 4.63 -17.13
C SER A 11 13.12 3.43 -17.35
N ILE A 12 14.28 3.67 -17.95
CA ILE A 12 15.21 2.60 -18.32
C ILE A 12 15.71 1.92 -17.03
N PRO A 13 15.45 0.60 -16.84
CA PRO A 13 15.81 -0.10 -15.61
C PRO A 13 17.30 0.04 -15.29
N GLY A 14 17.63 0.43 -14.05
CA GLY A 14 19.01 0.57 -13.56
C GLY A 14 19.63 1.97 -13.71
N THR A 15 18.97 2.91 -14.38
CA THR A 15 19.38 4.33 -14.41
C THR A 15 18.76 5.05 -13.22
N VAL A 16 19.58 5.50 -12.26
CA VAL A 16 19.08 6.12 -11.02
C VAL A 16 19.86 7.41 -10.71
N HIS A 17 19.13 8.42 -10.26
CA HIS A 17 19.70 9.66 -9.74
C HIS A 17 20.20 9.40 -8.31
N LEU A 18 21.51 9.28 -8.13
CA LEU A 18 22.12 8.82 -6.87
C LEU A 18 22.74 9.97 -6.06
N VAL A 19 22.98 11.13 -6.68
CA VAL A 19 23.64 12.29 -6.06
C VAL A 19 22.78 13.52 -6.30
N ASP A 20 22.16 14.04 -5.24
CA ASP A 20 21.40 15.28 -5.28
C ASP A 20 22.36 16.47 -5.14
N LEU A 21 22.82 16.99 -6.28
CA LEU A 21 23.76 18.11 -6.33
C LEU A 21 23.09 19.46 -6.00
N ASP A 22 21.77 19.54 -6.14
CA ASP A 22 20.99 20.78 -6.06
C ASP A 22 20.13 20.87 -4.78
N GLY A 23 20.07 19.80 -3.97
CA GLY A 23 19.36 19.76 -2.68
C GLY A 23 17.83 19.72 -2.82
N THR A 24 17.32 19.22 -3.94
CA THR A 24 15.90 19.30 -4.34
C THR A 24 15.08 18.06 -3.96
N MET A 25 15.69 16.97 -3.48
CA MET A 25 15.00 15.71 -3.19
C MET A 25 14.67 15.54 -1.69
N HIS A 26 13.37 15.48 -1.36
CA HIS A 26 12.82 15.27 -0.01
C HIS A 26 12.92 13.82 0.54
N THR A 27 14.04 13.12 0.31
CA THR A 27 14.28 11.75 0.81
C THR A 27 15.30 11.74 1.94
N GLN A 28 15.31 10.71 2.81
CA GLN A 28 16.28 10.65 3.91
C GLN A 28 17.71 10.49 3.36
N HIS A 29 18.57 11.44 3.72
CA HIS A 29 19.99 11.49 3.34
C HIS A 29 20.89 10.84 4.38
N ALA A 30 22.07 10.34 3.98
CA ALA A 30 23.01 9.67 4.89
C ALA A 30 23.56 10.62 5.99
N GLN A 31 23.48 10.20 7.26
CA GLN A 31 23.79 11.05 8.43
C GLN A 31 25.29 11.30 8.72
N HIS A 32 26.23 10.67 8.00
CA HIS A 32 27.67 10.73 8.30
C HIS A 32 28.50 11.38 7.18
N GLY A 33 28.37 12.71 7.01
CA GLY A 33 29.26 13.53 6.16
C GLY A 33 29.04 13.42 4.65
N GLN A 34 27.99 12.73 4.21
CA GLN A 34 27.59 12.59 2.80
C GLN A 34 26.09 12.93 2.66
N ARG A 35 25.74 14.21 2.89
CA ARG A 35 24.35 14.69 2.84
C ARG A 35 23.74 14.67 1.43
N ASP A 36 24.54 14.41 0.40
CA ASP A 36 24.11 14.48 -1.00
C ASP A 36 23.64 13.10 -1.53
N ILE A 37 23.62 12.06 -0.68
CA ILE A 37 23.33 10.66 -1.08
C ILE A 37 21.98 10.21 -0.52
N VAL A 38 21.07 9.87 -1.44
CA VAL A 38 19.72 9.36 -1.17
C VAL A 38 19.78 7.90 -0.69
N LEU A 39 19.09 7.59 0.42
CA LEU A 39 18.97 6.22 0.94
C LEU A 39 17.94 5.42 0.13
N VAL A 40 18.41 4.37 -0.55
CA VAL A 40 17.58 3.41 -1.29
C VAL A 40 17.91 1.99 -0.82
N PRO A 41 16.92 1.17 -0.43
CA PRO A 41 15.51 1.49 -0.18
C PRO A 41 15.31 2.35 1.08
N THR A 42 14.17 3.01 1.20
CA THR A 42 13.78 3.76 2.41
C THR A 42 13.59 2.78 3.58
N PRO A 43 14.24 3.01 4.73
CA PRO A 43 14.10 2.13 5.89
C PRO A 43 12.66 2.19 6.45
N SER A 44 12.13 1.06 6.90
CA SER A 44 10.84 1.04 7.62
C SER A 44 10.98 1.63 9.03
N GLN A 45 9.88 1.89 9.74
CA GLN A 45 9.94 2.33 11.15
C GLN A 45 10.07 1.16 12.15
N ASP A 46 10.11 -0.09 11.68
CA ASP A 46 10.21 -1.28 12.54
C ASP A 46 11.66 -1.48 13.05
N PRO A 47 11.91 -1.59 14.37
CA PRO A 47 13.22 -1.88 14.94
C PRO A 47 13.80 -3.26 14.55
N ASP A 48 12.98 -4.21 14.11
CA ASP A 48 13.43 -5.53 13.66
C ASP A 48 13.79 -5.59 12.16
N ASP A 49 13.53 -4.53 11.38
CA ASP A 49 14.04 -4.39 10.01
C ASP A 49 15.59 -4.47 10.00
N PRO A 50 16.19 -5.41 9.25
CA PRO A 50 17.65 -5.54 9.16
C PRO A 50 18.38 -4.26 8.72
N LEU A 51 17.70 -3.34 8.03
CA LEU A 51 18.26 -2.03 7.67
C LEU A 51 18.42 -1.09 8.88
N ASN A 52 17.59 -1.25 9.91
CA ASN A 52 17.61 -0.41 11.12
C ASN A 52 18.50 -0.97 12.24
N TRP A 53 19.11 -2.14 12.03
CA TRP A 53 19.95 -2.78 13.05
C TRP A 53 21.16 -1.91 13.44
N SER A 54 21.55 -1.98 14.71
CA SER A 54 22.75 -1.28 15.19
C SER A 54 24.00 -1.76 14.46
N PRO A 55 25.03 -0.92 14.28
CA PRO A 55 26.25 -1.28 13.54
C PRO A 55 26.93 -2.56 14.06
N ARG A 56 26.87 -2.81 15.37
CA ARG A 56 27.40 -4.03 15.99
C ARG A 56 26.61 -5.28 15.60
N ARG A 57 25.27 -5.18 15.53
CA ARG A 57 24.39 -6.28 15.09
C ARG A 57 24.59 -6.58 13.61
N LYS A 58 24.69 -5.55 12.76
CA LYS A 58 25.02 -5.71 11.34
C LYS A 58 26.40 -6.35 11.12
N ALA A 59 27.39 -5.93 11.90
CA ALA A 59 28.73 -6.52 11.86
C ALA A 59 28.72 -8.00 12.29
N LEU A 60 27.96 -8.36 13.33
CA LEU A 60 27.81 -9.76 13.76
C LEU A 60 27.15 -10.63 12.68
N SER A 61 26.07 -10.15 12.04
CA SER A 61 25.42 -10.84 10.93
C SER A 61 26.38 -11.05 9.74
N THR A 62 27.17 -10.03 9.41
CA THR A 62 28.18 -10.09 8.34
C THR A 62 29.31 -11.05 8.70
N ALA A 63 29.73 -11.11 9.97
CA ALA A 63 30.72 -12.05 10.46
C ALA A 63 30.22 -13.51 10.40
N CYS A 64 28.95 -13.77 10.74
CA CYS A 64 28.34 -15.09 10.62
C CYS A 64 28.36 -15.58 9.16
N MET A 65 27.91 -14.73 8.23
CA MET A 65 27.99 -15.03 6.81
C MET A 65 29.44 -15.31 6.37
N GLY A 66 30.40 -14.51 6.83
CA GLY A 66 31.82 -14.72 6.51
C GLY A 66 32.38 -16.04 7.03
N VAL A 67 32.05 -16.43 8.27
CA VAL A 67 32.45 -17.73 8.84
C VAL A 67 31.85 -18.87 8.03
N TYR A 68 30.57 -18.81 7.68
CA TYR A 68 29.92 -19.82 6.85
C TYR A 68 30.65 -19.99 5.49
N THR A 69 30.91 -18.88 4.79
CA THR A 69 31.60 -18.88 3.50
C THR A 69 33.01 -19.48 3.62
N LEU A 70 33.77 -19.11 4.65
CA LEU A 70 35.12 -19.66 4.87
C LEU A 70 35.09 -21.18 5.12
N MET A 71 34.22 -21.65 6.01
CA MET A 71 34.21 -23.07 6.41
C MET A 71 33.77 -23.99 5.27
N VAL A 72 32.67 -23.64 4.59
CA VAL A 72 32.15 -24.43 3.46
C VAL A 72 33.05 -24.29 2.23
N GLY A 73 33.61 -23.09 1.99
CA GLY A 73 34.56 -22.85 0.91
C GLY A 73 35.85 -23.65 1.06
N ILE A 74 36.45 -23.66 2.26
CA ILE A 74 37.66 -24.45 2.55
C ILE A 74 37.41 -25.94 2.33
N ALA A 75 36.30 -26.47 2.85
CA ALA A 75 35.93 -27.87 2.66
C ALA A 75 35.76 -28.25 1.17
N SER A 76 35.38 -27.29 0.32
CA SER A 76 35.14 -27.50 -1.10
C SER A 76 36.39 -27.37 -1.96
N ALA A 77 37.36 -26.54 -1.54
CA ALA A 77 38.58 -26.29 -2.29
C ALA A 77 39.82 -27.06 -1.79
N ALA A 78 39.81 -27.63 -0.58
CA ALA A 78 40.95 -28.35 -0.01
C ALA A 78 41.45 -29.51 -0.91
N ILE A 79 40.56 -30.06 -1.74
CA ILE A 79 40.83 -31.27 -2.51
C ILE A 79 41.85 -31.08 -3.64
N TYR A 80 41.97 -29.87 -4.21
CA TYR A 80 42.84 -29.61 -5.38
C TYR A 80 44.32 -29.93 -5.13
N SER A 81 44.79 -29.67 -3.90
CA SER A 81 46.18 -29.92 -3.50
C SER A 81 46.51 -31.39 -3.25
N ILE A 82 45.49 -32.24 -3.03
CA ILE A 82 45.66 -33.65 -2.68
C ILE A 82 45.18 -34.61 -3.78
N LEU A 83 44.79 -34.11 -4.95
CA LEU A 83 44.33 -34.95 -6.07
C LEU A 83 45.38 -35.99 -6.49
N GLN A 84 46.66 -35.62 -6.50
CA GLN A 84 47.74 -36.55 -6.86
C GLN A 84 47.98 -37.62 -5.77
N PRO A 85 48.13 -37.27 -4.47
CA PRO A 85 48.17 -38.27 -3.40
C PRO A 85 46.96 -39.23 -3.39
N ILE A 86 45.76 -38.74 -3.71
CA ILE A 86 44.57 -39.59 -3.83
C ILE A 86 44.73 -40.56 -5.00
N ALA A 87 45.17 -40.11 -6.16
CA ALA A 87 45.37 -40.97 -7.34
C ALA A 87 46.50 -42.00 -7.15
N GLU A 88 47.47 -41.73 -6.28
CA GLU A 88 48.56 -42.66 -5.98
C GLU A 88 48.14 -43.76 -4.99
N GLU A 89 47.25 -43.45 -4.04
CA GLU A 89 46.76 -44.41 -3.02
C GLU A 89 45.42 -45.08 -3.36
N THR A 90 44.68 -44.56 -4.35
CA THR A 90 43.41 -45.11 -4.81
C THR A 90 43.51 -45.53 -6.28
N ASP A 91 42.75 -46.53 -6.71
CA ASP A 91 42.69 -46.97 -8.12
C ASP A 91 41.97 -45.94 -9.05
N LEU A 92 41.87 -44.67 -8.65
CA LEU A 92 41.18 -43.61 -9.38
C LEU A 92 42.18 -42.79 -10.21
N THR A 93 41.83 -42.55 -11.47
CA THR A 93 42.66 -41.71 -12.35
C THR A 93 42.48 -40.22 -12.04
N LEU A 94 43.51 -39.40 -12.30
CA LEU A 94 43.41 -37.93 -12.19
C LEU A 94 42.26 -37.35 -13.02
N ASN A 95 41.94 -37.98 -14.16
CA ASN A 95 40.82 -37.58 -15.00
C ASN A 95 39.46 -37.82 -14.31
N GLU A 96 39.28 -38.98 -13.66
CA GLU A 96 38.06 -39.28 -12.89
C GLU A 96 37.91 -38.35 -11.68
N LEU A 97 39.02 -38.05 -11.00
CA LEU A 97 39.02 -37.12 -9.87
C LEU A 97 38.63 -35.70 -10.30
N ASN A 98 39.21 -35.20 -11.40
CA ASN A 98 38.87 -33.91 -12.00
C ASN A 98 37.41 -33.87 -12.46
N ASN A 99 36.91 -34.93 -13.11
CA ASN A 99 35.49 -35.03 -13.49
C ASN A 99 34.57 -34.94 -12.27
N GLY A 100 34.93 -35.57 -11.16
CA GLY A 100 34.25 -35.42 -9.86
C GLY A 100 34.11 -33.96 -9.42
N THR A 101 35.19 -33.18 -9.52
CA THR A 101 35.15 -31.73 -9.18
C THR A 101 34.27 -30.93 -10.16
N GLY A 102 34.20 -31.33 -11.43
CA GLY A 102 33.26 -30.75 -12.39
C GLY A 102 31.80 -30.94 -11.96
N TYR A 103 31.41 -32.16 -11.58
CA TYR A 103 30.06 -32.45 -11.07
C TYR A 103 29.73 -31.64 -9.81
N MET A 104 30.71 -31.44 -8.92
CA MET A 104 30.53 -30.58 -7.74
C MET A 104 30.11 -29.16 -8.13
N PHE A 105 30.79 -28.53 -9.09
CA PHE A 105 30.42 -27.18 -9.58
C PHE A 105 29.05 -27.15 -10.25
N LEU A 106 28.70 -28.18 -11.03
CA LEU A 106 27.38 -28.26 -11.65
C LEU A 106 26.27 -28.19 -10.57
N PHE A 107 26.39 -28.99 -9.50
CA PHE A 107 25.41 -29.03 -8.43
C PHE A 107 25.49 -27.82 -7.47
N PHE A 108 26.63 -27.12 -7.37
CA PHE A 108 26.68 -25.81 -6.71
C PHE A 108 25.74 -24.80 -7.39
N GLY A 109 25.69 -24.79 -8.72
CA GLY A 109 24.79 -23.91 -9.48
C GLY A 109 23.34 -24.38 -9.46
N TRP A 110 23.10 -25.62 -9.89
CA TRP A 110 21.74 -26.16 -10.03
C TRP A 110 21.06 -26.42 -8.68
N GLY A 111 21.84 -26.69 -7.62
CA GLY A 111 21.32 -26.78 -6.25
C GLY A 111 20.75 -25.46 -5.72
N CYS A 112 21.19 -24.30 -6.26
CA CYS A 112 20.62 -23.01 -5.86
C CYS A 112 19.13 -22.89 -6.23
N LEU A 113 18.69 -23.52 -7.33
CA LEU A 113 17.28 -23.55 -7.72
C LEU A 113 16.40 -24.24 -6.67
N PHE A 114 16.98 -25.14 -5.86
CA PHE A 114 16.26 -25.84 -4.80
C PHE A 114 16.38 -25.10 -3.46
N TRP A 115 17.61 -24.80 -3.03
CA TRP A 115 17.85 -24.28 -1.69
C TRP A 115 17.42 -22.83 -1.50
N GLN A 116 17.46 -22.00 -2.56
CA GLN A 116 17.12 -20.60 -2.43
C GLN A 116 15.62 -20.35 -2.23
N PRO A 117 14.69 -20.95 -3.02
CA PRO A 117 13.27 -20.88 -2.73
C PRO A 117 12.93 -21.36 -1.32
N ILE A 118 13.57 -22.45 -0.86
CA ILE A 118 13.40 -22.96 0.50
C ILE A 118 13.85 -21.93 1.55
N ALA A 119 14.99 -21.28 1.34
CA ALA A 119 15.50 -20.26 2.26
C ALA A 119 14.61 -19.01 2.32
N LEU A 120 14.09 -18.56 1.17
CA LEU A 120 13.20 -17.41 1.10
C LEU A 120 11.81 -17.72 1.68
N GLN A 121 11.34 -18.96 1.52
CA GLN A 121 10.04 -19.42 2.03
C GLN A 121 10.06 -19.70 3.53
N TYR A 122 11.03 -20.48 4.00
CA TYR A 122 11.03 -21.06 5.34
C TYR A 122 12.03 -20.42 6.31
N GLY A 123 12.83 -19.46 5.84
CA GLY A 123 13.90 -18.80 6.60
C GLY A 123 15.27 -19.23 6.11
N LYS A 124 16.22 -18.28 6.11
CA LYS A 124 17.58 -18.51 5.60
C LYS A 124 18.43 -19.27 6.60
N ARG A 125 18.22 -19.03 7.91
CA ARG A 125 19.03 -19.63 8.96
C ARG A 125 18.97 -21.16 9.00
N PRO A 126 17.79 -21.81 8.92
CA PRO A 126 17.71 -23.28 8.82
C PRO A 126 18.54 -23.84 7.66
N VAL A 127 18.51 -23.16 6.51
CA VAL A 127 19.23 -23.60 5.31
C VAL A 127 20.75 -23.48 5.50
N TYR A 128 21.23 -22.40 6.11
CA TYR A 128 22.65 -22.25 6.46
C TYR A 128 23.15 -23.33 7.40
N LEU A 129 22.40 -23.60 8.48
CA LEU A 129 22.76 -24.60 9.48
C LEU A 129 22.71 -26.03 8.92
N PHE A 130 21.71 -26.32 8.09
CA PHE A 130 21.58 -27.61 7.45
C PHE A 130 22.70 -27.84 6.40
N SER A 131 23.01 -26.84 5.59
CA SER A 131 24.09 -26.88 4.60
C SER A 131 25.45 -27.21 5.21
N ILE A 132 25.85 -26.50 6.28
CA ILE A 132 27.16 -26.71 6.91
C ILE A 132 27.23 -28.06 7.63
N LEU A 133 26.12 -28.52 8.22
CA LEU A 133 26.03 -29.83 8.88
C LEU A 133 26.09 -30.97 7.86
N ALA A 134 25.39 -30.85 6.73
CA ALA A 134 25.44 -31.81 5.64
C ALA A 134 26.85 -31.87 5.03
N THR A 135 27.47 -30.72 4.80
CA THR A 135 28.85 -30.62 4.30
C THR A 135 29.83 -31.33 5.25
N MET A 136 29.70 -31.14 6.56
CA MET A 136 30.49 -31.85 7.56
C MET A 136 30.35 -33.38 7.42
N GLY A 137 29.13 -33.90 7.29
CA GLY A 137 28.88 -35.33 7.11
C GLY A 137 29.49 -35.90 5.82
N ILE A 138 29.42 -35.14 4.72
CA ILE A 138 29.96 -35.55 3.42
C ILE A 138 31.49 -35.59 3.43
N GLN A 139 32.13 -34.67 4.17
CA GLN A 139 33.59 -34.65 4.36
C GLN A 139 34.08 -35.83 5.20
N LEU A 140 33.31 -36.27 6.20
CA LEU A 140 33.65 -37.48 6.97
C LEU A 140 33.55 -38.76 6.12
N TRP A 141 32.67 -38.77 5.13
CA TRP A 141 32.49 -39.91 4.22
C TRP A 141 33.56 -39.99 3.12
N ALA A 142 34.05 -38.85 2.62
CA ALA A 142 34.96 -38.78 1.49
C ALA A 142 36.22 -39.67 1.58
N PRO A 143 36.92 -39.80 2.73
CA PRO A 143 38.09 -40.68 2.88
C PRO A 143 37.84 -42.17 2.64
N TYR A 144 36.58 -42.61 2.71
CA TYR A 144 36.19 -44.02 2.59
C TYR A 144 35.74 -44.41 1.17
N THR A 145 35.80 -43.48 0.22
CA THR A 145 35.41 -43.73 -1.17
C THR A 145 36.48 -44.57 -1.89
N LYS A 146 36.07 -45.69 -2.49
CA LYS A 146 36.98 -46.63 -3.18
C LYS A 146 36.63 -46.88 -4.66
N SER A 147 35.47 -46.40 -5.10
CA SER A 147 34.96 -46.56 -6.46
C SER A 147 34.67 -45.20 -7.08
N ASN A 148 34.86 -45.08 -8.40
CA ASN A 148 34.55 -43.86 -9.14
C ASN A 148 33.08 -43.43 -8.94
N GLY A 149 32.13 -44.36 -8.90
CA GLY A 149 30.73 -44.05 -8.63
C GLY A 149 30.50 -43.46 -7.23
N GLN A 150 31.21 -43.97 -6.22
CA GLN A 150 31.14 -43.42 -4.85
C GLN A 150 31.79 -42.03 -4.76
N TRP A 151 32.88 -41.80 -5.49
CA TRP A 151 33.52 -40.50 -5.59
C TRP A 151 32.61 -39.45 -6.22
N ILE A 152 32.02 -39.77 -7.37
CA ILE A 152 31.07 -38.89 -8.06
C ILE A 152 29.86 -38.60 -7.16
N ALA A 153 29.29 -39.62 -6.50
CA ALA A 153 28.18 -39.43 -5.57
C ALA A 153 28.56 -38.49 -4.41
N ASN A 154 29.74 -38.65 -3.82
CA ASN A 154 30.25 -37.74 -2.78
C ASN A 154 30.32 -36.29 -3.29
N LYS A 155 30.81 -36.06 -4.51
CA LYS A 155 30.93 -34.72 -5.12
C LYS A 155 29.61 -34.09 -5.52
N ILE A 156 28.67 -34.88 -6.01
CA ILE A 156 27.30 -34.43 -6.30
C ILE A 156 26.63 -33.95 -5.01
N LEU A 157 26.68 -34.75 -3.93
CA LEU A 157 26.10 -34.36 -2.64
C LEU A 157 26.79 -33.12 -2.07
N GLN A 158 28.13 -33.05 -2.17
CA GLN A 158 28.90 -31.89 -1.72
C GLN A 158 28.46 -30.61 -2.43
N GLY A 159 28.33 -30.65 -3.76
CA GLY A 159 27.87 -29.51 -4.56
C GLY A 159 26.41 -29.14 -4.26
N PHE A 160 25.53 -30.14 -4.13
CA PHE A 160 24.10 -29.90 -3.90
C PHE A 160 23.83 -29.27 -2.54
N PHE A 161 24.39 -29.82 -1.44
CA PHE A 161 24.18 -29.28 -0.11
C PHE A 161 25.03 -28.03 0.15
N GLY A 162 26.16 -27.87 -0.55
CA GLY A 162 27.00 -26.68 -0.48
C GLY A 162 26.48 -25.49 -1.30
N ALA A 163 25.54 -25.70 -2.24
CA ALA A 163 24.95 -24.67 -3.11
C ALA A 163 24.57 -23.34 -2.42
N PRO A 164 24.04 -23.31 -1.19
CA PRO A 164 23.67 -22.05 -0.53
C PRO A 164 24.82 -21.07 -0.32
N ILE A 165 26.09 -21.52 -0.37
CA ILE A 165 27.26 -20.64 -0.35
C ILE A 165 27.26 -19.65 -1.51
N GLU A 166 26.72 -20.04 -2.66
CA GLU A 166 26.82 -19.26 -3.89
C GLU A 166 25.79 -18.14 -3.95
N SER A 167 24.56 -18.35 -3.46
CA SER A 167 23.46 -17.39 -3.61
C SER A 167 22.97 -16.76 -2.31
N LEU A 168 22.85 -17.51 -1.21
CA LEU A 168 22.20 -16.98 0.00
C LEU A 168 23.02 -15.89 0.68
N CYS A 169 24.35 -15.97 0.62
CA CYS A 169 25.24 -14.98 1.20
C CYS A 169 25.04 -13.61 0.54
N GLU A 170 24.94 -13.56 -0.78
CA GLU A 170 24.72 -12.33 -1.53
C GLU A 170 23.38 -11.69 -1.16
N ILE A 171 22.31 -12.48 -1.08
CA ILE A 171 20.97 -12.01 -0.71
C ILE A 171 20.96 -11.50 0.73
N SER A 172 21.64 -12.18 1.65
CA SER A 172 21.73 -11.77 3.05
C SER A 172 22.45 -10.43 3.22
N VAL A 173 23.46 -10.11 2.39
CA VAL A 173 24.09 -8.78 2.37
C VAL A 173 23.10 -7.71 1.93
N THR A 174 22.30 -7.99 0.89
CA THR A 174 21.34 -7.01 0.34
C THR A 174 20.20 -6.68 1.32
N ASP A 175 19.92 -7.57 2.27
CA ASP A 175 18.89 -7.34 3.29
C ASP A 175 19.36 -6.41 4.42
N VAL A 176 20.64 -6.46 4.80
CA VAL A 176 21.18 -5.78 5.99
C VAL A 176 21.76 -4.39 5.67
N TRP A 177 22.30 -4.23 4.45
CA TRP A 177 23.06 -3.02 4.06
C TRP A 177 22.36 -2.20 2.96
N PHE A 178 22.45 -0.87 3.08
CA PHE A 178 21.90 0.10 2.13
C PHE A 178 22.65 0.09 0.80
N GLN A 179 22.00 0.51 -0.30
CA GLN A 179 22.54 0.39 -1.66
C GLN A 179 23.94 1.01 -1.84
N HIS A 180 24.22 2.17 -1.24
CA HIS A 180 25.52 2.83 -1.33
C HIS A 180 26.64 2.08 -0.57
N GLU A 181 26.30 1.25 0.41
CA GLU A 181 27.25 0.43 1.17
C GLU A 181 27.33 -1.02 0.68
N ARG A 182 26.34 -1.49 -0.09
CA ARG A 182 26.24 -2.88 -0.59
C ARG A 182 27.50 -3.32 -1.34
N GLY A 183 28.06 -2.46 -2.19
CA GLY A 183 29.26 -2.78 -2.98
C GLY A 183 30.45 -3.19 -2.12
N LYS A 184 30.67 -2.51 -0.99
CA LYS A 184 31.73 -2.82 -0.03
C LYS A 184 31.56 -4.20 0.60
N TYR A 185 30.36 -4.53 1.07
CA TYR A 185 30.11 -5.79 1.79
C TYR A 185 29.96 -6.99 0.85
N LEU A 186 29.45 -6.78 -0.37
CA LEU A 186 29.47 -7.79 -1.42
C LEU A 186 30.91 -8.08 -1.87
N GLY A 187 31.76 -7.04 -1.90
CA GLY A 187 33.20 -7.19 -2.10
C GLY A 187 33.90 -7.96 -0.98
N LEU A 188 33.52 -7.74 0.29
CA LEU A 188 34.02 -8.52 1.41
C LEU A 188 33.61 -9.99 1.31
N TYR A 189 32.35 -10.27 0.94
CA TYR A 189 31.90 -11.63 0.67
C TYR A 189 32.71 -12.29 -0.45
N ALA A 190 32.90 -11.59 -1.58
CA ALA A 190 33.68 -12.09 -2.70
C ALA A 190 35.15 -12.37 -2.29
N LEU A 191 35.74 -11.49 -1.47
CA LEU A 191 37.07 -11.69 -0.89
C LEU A 191 37.13 -12.96 -0.04
N LEU A 192 36.12 -13.21 0.80
CA LEU A 192 36.07 -14.40 1.65
C LEU A 192 35.83 -15.67 0.84
N LEU A 193 34.97 -15.63 -0.18
CA LEU A 193 34.70 -16.77 -1.07
C LEU A 193 35.95 -17.13 -1.87
N ALA A 194 36.51 -16.18 -2.64
CA ALA A 194 37.71 -16.40 -3.43
C ALA A 194 38.92 -16.70 -2.53
N GLY A 195 39.06 -15.99 -1.41
CA GLY A 195 40.11 -16.19 -0.43
C GLY A 195 40.07 -17.59 0.19
N SER A 196 38.88 -18.11 0.54
CA SER A 196 38.73 -19.47 1.07
C SER A 196 39.24 -20.53 0.09
N ASN A 197 38.96 -20.34 -1.20
CA ASN A 197 39.36 -21.29 -2.24
C ASN A 197 40.87 -21.38 -2.43
N PHE A 198 41.60 -20.27 -2.27
CA PHE A 198 43.06 -20.27 -2.36
C PHE A 198 43.76 -20.56 -1.03
N LEU A 199 43.10 -20.28 0.10
CA LEU A 199 43.64 -20.59 1.42
C LEU A 199 43.58 -22.10 1.73
N ALA A 200 42.58 -22.82 1.19
CA ALA A 200 42.39 -24.24 1.48
C ALA A 200 43.57 -25.13 1.02
N PRO A 201 44.10 -25.00 -0.22
CA PRO A 201 45.28 -25.74 -0.66
C PRO A 201 46.53 -25.54 0.22
N VAL A 202 46.69 -24.36 0.84
CA VAL A 202 47.82 -24.08 1.74
C VAL A 202 47.75 -25.00 2.95
N PHE A 203 46.62 -25.01 3.67
CA PHE A 203 46.44 -25.88 4.83
C PHE A 203 46.45 -27.36 4.45
N ALA A 204 45.80 -27.71 3.35
CA ALA A 204 45.70 -29.08 2.87
C ALA A 204 47.06 -29.67 2.50
N GLY A 205 47.95 -28.90 1.86
CA GLY A 205 49.30 -29.36 1.50
C GLY A 205 50.16 -29.72 2.72
N PHE A 206 50.16 -28.89 3.77
CA PHE A 206 50.91 -29.17 5.02
C PHE A 206 50.33 -30.35 5.80
N ILE A 207 49.00 -30.47 5.86
CA ILE A 207 48.34 -31.59 6.54
C ILE A 207 48.57 -32.89 5.78
N ALA A 208 48.56 -32.87 4.45
CA ALA A 208 48.81 -34.05 3.62
C ALA A 208 50.22 -34.60 3.82
N ASP A 209 51.24 -33.74 3.82
CA ASP A 209 52.64 -34.15 4.02
C ASP A 209 52.91 -34.66 5.44
N GLY A 210 52.23 -34.11 6.46
CA GLY A 210 52.46 -34.47 7.87
C GLY A 210 51.60 -35.61 8.40
N GLN A 211 50.31 -35.64 8.06
CA GLN A 211 49.30 -36.56 8.62
C GLN A 211 48.64 -37.46 7.56
N GLY A 212 48.95 -37.26 6.27
CA GLY A 212 48.33 -37.97 5.15
C GLY A 212 47.07 -37.28 4.62
N TRP A 213 46.71 -37.59 3.36
CA TRP A 213 45.64 -36.88 2.64
C TRP A 213 44.25 -37.06 3.27
N LYS A 214 43.99 -38.19 3.96
CA LYS A 214 42.70 -38.45 4.63
C LYS A 214 42.41 -37.46 5.76
N TRP A 215 43.45 -37.03 6.49
CA TRP A 215 43.31 -36.08 7.59
C TRP A 215 42.94 -34.67 7.13
N VAL A 216 43.27 -34.30 5.89
CA VAL A 216 42.81 -33.04 5.29
C VAL A 216 41.28 -32.94 5.32
N LEU A 217 40.59 -34.03 4.97
CA LEU A 217 39.13 -34.09 4.92
C LEU A 217 38.52 -34.12 6.33
N TYR A 218 39.17 -34.79 7.30
CA TYR A 218 38.76 -34.75 8.71
C TYR A 218 38.89 -33.35 9.32
N TRP A 219 39.97 -32.62 9.03
CA TRP A 219 40.11 -31.24 9.45
C TRP A 219 39.04 -30.32 8.85
N CYS A 220 38.70 -30.52 7.56
CA CYS A 220 37.59 -29.82 6.93
C CYS A 220 36.25 -30.09 7.65
N ALA A 221 36.00 -31.32 8.09
CA ALA A 221 34.82 -31.65 8.89
C ALA A 221 34.84 -30.97 10.28
N ILE A 222 35.99 -30.94 10.96
CA ILE A 222 36.15 -30.25 12.26
C ILE A 222 35.87 -28.74 12.11
N PHE A 223 36.42 -28.10 11.08
CA PHE A 223 36.18 -26.69 10.80
C PHE A 223 34.70 -26.40 10.50
N CYS A 224 34.03 -27.26 9.73
CA CYS A 224 32.58 -27.16 9.54
C CYS A 224 31.80 -27.32 10.86
N GLY A 225 32.23 -28.21 11.76
CA GLY A 225 31.62 -28.39 13.08
C GLY A 225 31.77 -27.17 13.99
N ILE A 226 32.95 -26.54 14.02
CA ILE A 226 33.18 -25.28 14.74
C ILE A 226 32.33 -24.15 14.14
N GLY A 227 32.29 -24.06 12.81
CA GLY A 227 31.42 -23.13 12.10
C GLY A 227 29.95 -23.32 12.44
N PHE A 228 29.47 -24.58 12.48
CA PHE A 228 28.10 -24.90 12.86
C PHE A 228 27.76 -24.40 14.26
N LEU A 229 28.62 -24.67 15.26
CA LEU A 229 28.41 -24.18 16.62
C LEU A 229 28.36 -22.64 16.68
N PHE A 230 29.26 -21.96 15.97
CA PHE A 230 29.27 -20.51 15.91
C PHE A 230 27.97 -19.96 15.30
N LEU A 231 27.55 -20.49 14.14
CA LEU A 231 26.32 -20.07 13.47
C LEU A 231 25.07 -20.40 14.30
N PHE A 232 25.08 -21.52 15.01
CA PHE A 232 23.94 -21.95 15.83
C PHE A 232 23.62 -20.91 16.91
N PHE A 233 24.63 -20.36 17.58
CA PHE A 233 24.45 -19.36 18.65
C PHE A 233 24.33 -17.91 18.15
N PHE A 234 25.08 -17.52 17.10
CA PHE A 234 25.20 -16.10 16.73
C PHE A 234 24.41 -15.69 15.49
N MET A 235 24.00 -16.62 14.63
CA MET A 235 23.28 -16.28 13.40
C MET A 235 21.83 -15.92 13.70
N GLU A 236 21.41 -14.73 13.29
CA GLU A 236 20.03 -14.27 13.33
C GLU A 236 19.36 -14.41 11.95
N GLU A 237 18.03 -14.50 11.92
CA GLU A 237 17.26 -14.54 10.66
C GLU A 237 17.20 -13.14 10.03
N THR A 238 17.45 -13.07 8.72
CA THR A 238 17.49 -11.81 7.95
C THR A 238 16.30 -11.63 7.02
N ASN A 239 15.44 -12.65 6.89
CA ASN A 239 14.25 -12.58 6.06
C ASN A 239 13.25 -11.56 6.64
N TYR A 240 13.06 -10.43 5.95
CA TYR A 240 12.13 -9.38 6.35
C TYR A 240 11.35 -8.90 5.12
N SER A 241 10.02 -9.06 5.15
CA SER A 241 9.14 -8.62 4.07
C SER A 241 8.95 -7.11 4.16
N ARG A 242 9.66 -6.34 3.35
CA ARG A 242 9.43 -4.89 3.21
C ARG A 242 8.27 -4.68 2.26
N HIS A 243 7.22 -3.99 2.71
CA HIS A 243 6.27 -3.41 1.79
C HIS A 243 7.04 -2.41 0.92
N LEU A 244 7.21 -2.72 -0.37
CA LEU A 244 7.69 -1.75 -1.34
C LEU A 244 6.68 -0.60 -1.34
N VAL A 245 7.01 0.50 -0.69
CA VAL A 245 6.35 1.79 -0.95
C VAL A 245 6.88 2.27 -2.30
N THR A 246 6.50 1.58 -3.37
CA THR A 246 6.66 2.08 -4.74
C THR A 246 5.57 3.12 -4.96
N GLY A 247 5.96 4.39 -4.78
CA GLY A 247 5.05 5.52 -4.98
C GLY A 247 5.74 6.89 -5.03
N ILE A 248 7.06 6.95 -5.19
CA ILE A 248 7.75 8.19 -5.57
C ILE A 248 8.81 7.80 -6.61
N ALA A 249 8.39 7.75 -7.88
CA ALA A 249 9.31 8.23 -8.89
C ALA A 249 9.53 9.72 -8.57
N PRO A 250 10.76 10.22 -8.37
CA PRO A 250 10.96 11.65 -8.32
C PRO A 250 10.59 12.16 -9.71
N ASP A 251 9.47 12.86 -9.76
CA ASP A 251 8.97 13.53 -10.95
C ASP A 251 10.06 14.49 -11.44
N VAL A 252 10.64 14.19 -12.61
CA VAL A 252 11.58 15.10 -13.28
C VAL A 252 10.73 16.14 -14.01
N GLY A 253 10.18 17.07 -13.24
CA GLY A 253 9.58 18.30 -13.75
C GLY A 253 10.58 19.44 -13.67
N VAL A 254 11.36 19.64 -14.74
CA VAL A 254 12.17 20.85 -14.93
C VAL A 254 11.21 22.04 -15.03
N GLN A 255 11.09 22.85 -13.98
CA GLN A 255 10.59 24.22 -14.11
C GLN A 255 11.73 25.11 -14.64
N PRO A 256 11.53 25.88 -15.73
CA PRO A 256 12.51 26.83 -16.20
C PRO A 256 12.39 28.14 -15.41
N GLU A 257 13.33 28.40 -14.49
CA GLU A 257 13.46 29.73 -13.88
C GLU A 257 14.35 30.64 -14.74
N LEU A 258 13.81 31.79 -15.13
CA LEU A 258 14.54 32.94 -15.66
C LEU A 258 15.36 33.64 -14.55
N PRO A 259 16.43 34.38 -14.90
CA PRO A 259 17.50 34.73 -13.97
C PRO A 259 17.30 36.09 -13.28
N SER A 260 17.66 36.19 -12.00
CA SER A 260 18.01 37.47 -11.35
C SER A 260 19.16 37.32 -10.33
N THR A 261 20.37 37.58 -10.85
CA THR A 261 21.48 38.40 -10.32
C THR A 261 21.58 38.72 -8.80
N THR A 262 22.75 38.35 -8.21
CA THR A 262 23.60 39.09 -7.22
C THR A 262 22.95 39.67 -5.94
N THR A 263 23.45 39.54 -4.70
CA THR A 263 24.82 39.73 -4.18
C THR A 263 24.87 39.44 -2.67
N LYS A 264 25.95 38.78 -2.21
CA LYS A 264 26.76 38.96 -0.97
C LYS A 264 26.15 39.14 0.45
N ALA A 265 26.74 38.31 1.34
CA ALA A 265 27.38 38.62 2.64
C ALA A 265 26.53 38.75 3.93
N GLY A 266 26.50 37.64 4.68
CA GLY A 266 27.16 37.49 5.99
C GLY A 266 26.63 38.21 7.23
N GLU A 267 26.07 37.46 8.18
CA GLU A 267 26.40 37.59 9.61
C GLU A 267 25.89 36.38 10.44
N LYS A 268 26.69 35.97 11.43
CA LYS A 268 26.30 35.08 12.55
C LYS A 268 25.26 35.84 13.40
N ILE A 269 24.40 35.26 14.23
CA ILE A 269 24.63 34.65 15.56
C ILE A 269 23.26 34.10 16.05
N VAL A 270 23.31 33.10 16.94
CA VAL A 270 22.39 32.79 18.08
C VAL A 270 21.52 31.55 17.89
N ARG A 271 21.71 30.61 18.83
CA ARG A 271 20.94 29.39 19.04
C ARG A 271 20.31 29.48 20.43
N SER A 272 18.98 29.53 20.50
CA SER A 272 18.11 29.21 21.66
C SER A 272 16.68 29.05 21.11
N LYS A 273 16.11 27.82 21.06
CA LYS A 273 15.01 27.30 21.94
C LYS A 273 13.79 28.23 21.98
N ASP A 274 12.56 27.88 21.58
CA ASP A 274 11.82 26.61 21.43
C ASP A 274 10.66 26.78 20.41
N CYS A 275 10.15 25.66 19.84
CA CYS A 275 8.78 25.41 19.28
C CYS A 275 8.29 26.27 18.08
N ASP A 276 7.71 25.80 16.97
CA ASP A 276 6.91 24.61 16.65
C ASP A 276 6.83 24.37 15.11
N SER A 277 6.32 23.19 14.75
CA SER A 277 5.55 22.87 13.52
C SER A 277 6.30 22.48 12.24
N GLU A 278 6.57 21.19 12.05
CA GLU A 278 6.40 20.52 10.75
C GLU A 278 5.84 19.10 10.92
N THR A 279 4.80 18.84 10.13
CA THR A 279 3.92 17.69 10.05
C THR A 279 4.62 16.48 9.45
N GLY A 280 4.98 15.53 10.30
CA GLY A 280 5.30 14.15 9.93
C GLY A 280 4.39 13.21 10.69
N LEU A 281 3.77 12.25 9.99
CA LEU A 281 2.91 11.21 10.55
C LEU A 281 3.69 10.38 11.59
N HIS A 282 3.66 10.79 12.86
CA HIS A 282 4.17 9.99 13.96
C HIS A 282 3.18 8.85 14.22
N ILE A 283 3.46 7.68 13.64
CA ILE A 283 2.96 6.41 14.16
C ILE A 283 3.44 6.34 15.62
N PRO A 284 2.55 6.15 16.62
CA PRO A 284 2.98 6.02 18.01
C PRO A 284 3.98 4.85 18.11
N LEU A 285 5.20 5.14 18.59
CA LEU A 285 6.31 4.20 18.77
C LEU A 285 5.97 2.99 19.67
N ASP A 286 4.81 2.98 20.33
CA ASP A 286 4.37 1.94 21.27
C ASP A 286 3.86 0.65 20.61
N GLN A 287 3.73 0.59 19.27
CA GLN A 287 3.29 -0.63 18.57
C GLN A 287 4.42 -1.63 18.27
N PHE A 288 5.70 -1.23 18.29
CA PHE A 288 6.81 -2.12 17.93
C PHE A 288 7.60 -2.58 19.16
N LYS A 289 7.26 -3.77 19.68
CA LYS A 289 8.06 -4.42 20.73
C LYS A 289 9.27 -5.14 20.12
N PRO A 290 10.53 -4.79 20.47
CA PRO A 290 11.71 -5.47 19.94
C PRO A 290 11.77 -6.94 20.40
N LYS A 291 12.10 -7.86 19.48
CA LYS A 291 12.25 -9.30 19.82
C LYS A 291 13.32 -9.56 20.89
N THR A 292 13.04 -10.50 21.78
CA THR A 292 14.01 -11.05 22.75
C THR A 292 15.11 -11.83 22.02
N TYR A 293 16.32 -11.93 22.59
CA TYR A 293 17.44 -12.66 21.97
C TYR A 293 17.10 -14.12 21.62
N LEU A 294 16.43 -14.86 22.50
CA LEU A 294 16.00 -16.23 22.21
C LEU A 294 14.96 -16.30 21.07
N ASP A 295 14.13 -15.27 20.91
CA ASP A 295 13.17 -15.20 19.80
C ASP A 295 13.86 -14.88 18.47
N LYS A 296 14.95 -14.08 18.49
CA LYS A 296 15.79 -13.79 17.31
C LYS A 296 16.55 -15.01 16.81
N VAL A 297 16.94 -15.90 17.73
CA VAL A 297 17.74 -17.11 17.49
C VAL A 297 16.85 -18.37 17.44
N LYS A 298 15.54 -18.25 17.19
CA LYS A 298 14.68 -19.41 16.86
C LYS A 298 14.96 -19.94 15.47
N LEU A 299 15.00 -21.27 15.33
CA LEU A 299 15.22 -21.94 14.04
C LEU A 299 14.08 -21.65 13.06
N TRP A 300 12.84 -21.73 13.54
CA TRP A 300 11.65 -21.48 12.73
C TRP A 300 10.91 -20.28 13.30
N GLN A 301 10.78 -19.21 12.50
CA GLN A 301 9.94 -18.08 12.86
C GLN A 301 8.50 -18.34 12.40
N LYS A 302 7.52 -18.01 13.26
CA LYS A 302 6.10 -18.15 12.92
C LYS A 302 5.71 -17.31 11.70
N SER A 303 6.34 -16.14 11.52
CA SER A 303 6.15 -15.24 10.39
C SER A 303 6.58 -15.83 9.05
N ASP A 304 7.65 -16.64 9.03
CA ASP A 304 8.17 -17.26 7.81
C ASP A 304 7.36 -18.52 7.44
N MET A 305 6.99 -19.33 8.42
CA MET A 305 6.21 -20.56 8.19
C MET A 305 4.76 -20.29 7.76
N GLN A 306 4.26 -19.07 7.97
CA GLN A 306 2.94 -18.66 7.52
C GLN A 306 2.89 -18.25 6.04
N LYS A 307 4.05 -18.01 5.38
CA LYS A 307 4.16 -17.60 3.95
C LYS A 307 3.51 -18.65 3.02
N ASP A 308 2.80 -18.20 1.98
CA ASP A 308 2.22 -19.09 0.96
C ASP A 308 3.32 -19.78 0.15
N ASN A 309 3.16 -21.08 -0.11
CA ASN A 309 4.18 -21.89 -0.80
C ASN A 309 4.27 -21.54 -2.30
N HIS A 310 5.04 -20.51 -2.64
CA HIS A 310 5.34 -20.15 -4.04
C HIS A 310 6.64 -20.80 -4.55
N ILE A 311 7.10 -21.87 -3.91
CA ILE A 311 8.39 -22.53 -4.22
C ILE A 311 8.52 -22.86 -5.71
N VAL A 312 7.45 -23.36 -6.35
CA VAL A 312 7.45 -23.69 -7.78
C VAL A 312 7.62 -22.44 -8.65
N GLY A 313 6.95 -21.34 -8.29
CA GLY A 313 7.10 -20.06 -8.95
C GLY A 313 8.52 -19.50 -8.77
N MET A 314 9.04 -19.51 -7.55
CA MET A 314 10.40 -19.05 -7.23
C MET A 314 11.48 -19.89 -7.92
N THR A 315 11.25 -21.19 -8.12
CA THR A 315 12.19 -22.09 -8.81
C THR A 315 12.21 -21.84 -10.33
N THR A 316 11.08 -21.51 -10.93
CA THR A 316 10.94 -21.32 -12.38
C THR A 316 11.38 -19.92 -12.85
N ARG A 317 11.27 -18.89 -12.01
CA ARG A 317 11.66 -17.50 -12.34
C ARG A 317 13.13 -17.33 -12.79
N PRO A 318 14.15 -17.90 -12.11
CA PRO A 318 15.54 -17.81 -12.57
C PRO A 318 15.76 -18.36 -13.99
N LEU A 319 14.99 -19.36 -14.42
CA LEU A 319 15.08 -19.92 -15.77
C LEU A 319 14.49 -18.96 -16.81
N ILE A 320 13.42 -18.26 -16.46
CA ILE A 320 12.83 -17.22 -17.31
C ILE A 320 13.81 -16.05 -17.47
N PHE A 321 14.56 -15.69 -16.42
CA PHE A 321 15.55 -14.62 -16.47
C PHE A 321 16.73 -14.87 -17.41
N LEU A 322 16.96 -16.12 -17.86
CA LEU A 322 17.91 -16.41 -18.94
C LEU A 322 17.51 -15.71 -20.25
N SER A 323 16.24 -15.35 -20.43
CA SER A 323 15.76 -14.61 -21.60
C SER A 323 16.16 -13.13 -21.61
N PHE A 324 16.70 -12.60 -20.49
CA PHE A 324 17.16 -11.22 -20.39
C PHE A 324 18.64 -11.14 -20.83
N PRO A 325 18.96 -10.45 -21.94
CA PRO A 325 20.31 -10.46 -22.51
C PRO A 325 21.40 -9.92 -21.56
N VAL A 326 21.04 -8.94 -20.73
CA VAL A 326 21.97 -8.30 -19.79
C VAL A 326 22.30 -9.24 -18.62
N ILE A 327 21.31 -9.97 -18.09
CA ILE A 327 21.52 -10.99 -17.03
C ILE A 327 22.35 -12.15 -17.59
N LEU A 328 22.03 -12.61 -18.80
CA LEU A 328 22.78 -13.67 -19.47
C LEU A 328 24.24 -13.26 -19.72
N TYR A 329 24.48 -12.02 -20.17
CA TYR A 329 25.83 -11.48 -20.32
C TYR A 329 26.58 -11.42 -18.99
N ALA A 330 25.94 -10.96 -17.91
CA ALA A 330 26.57 -10.95 -16.60
C ALA A 330 26.96 -12.37 -16.14
N GLY A 331 26.10 -13.36 -16.37
CA GLY A 331 26.41 -14.79 -16.17
C GLY A 331 27.59 -15.27 -17.00
N PHE A 332 27.63 -14.95 -18.29
CA PHE A 332 28.73 -15.29 -19.19
C PHE A 332 30.05 -14.63 -18.76
N SER A 333 30.02 -13.34 -18.46
CA SER A 333 31.18 -12.56 -18.02
C SER A 333 31.73 -13.11 -16.70
N TYR A 334 30.86 -13.46 -15.75
CA TYR A 334 31.26 -14.11 -14.52
C TYR A 334 31.90 -15.47 -14.81
N GLY A 335 31.16 -16.36 -15.48
CA GLY A 335 31.58 -17.75 -15.73
C GLY A 335 32.88 -17.85 -16.50
N SER A 336 33.08 -16.97 -17.48
CA SER A 336 34.30 -16.93 -18.27
C SER A 336 35.52 -16.48 -17.47
N ASN A 337 35.39 -15.59 -16.48
CA ASN A 337 36.48 -15.28 -15.56
C ASN A 337 36.78 -16.46 -14.60
N LEU A 338 35.73 -17.13 -14.12
CA LEU A 338 35.84 -18.31 -13.26
C LEU A 338 36.49 -19.52 -13.96
N ILE A 339 36.33 -19.64 -15.29
CA ILE A 339 37.00 -20.68 -16.10
C ILE A 339 38.52 -20.64 -15.91
N TRP A 340 39.14 -19.47 -15.91
CA TRP A 340 40.59 -19.35 -15.77
C TRP A 340 41.08 -19.77 -14.40
N PHE A 341 40.27 -19.54 -13.37
CA PHE A 341 40.51 -20.07 -12.04
C PHE A 341 40.45 -21.60 -12.01
N ASN A 342 39.45 -22.21 -12.66
CA ASN A 342 39.34 -23.67 -12.74
C ASN A 342 40.50 -24.31 -13.52
N VAL A 343 40.90 -23.69 -14.64
CA VAL A 343 42.06 -24.14 -15.43
C VAL A 343 43.34 -24.07 -14.59
N LEU A 344 43.55 -22.98 -13.84
CA LEU A 344 44.69 -22.85 -12.94
C LEU A 344 44.68 -23.96 -11.85
N ASN A 345 43.55 -24.18 -11.18
CA ASN A 345 43.46 -25.19 -10.12
C ASN A 345 43.59 -26.64 -10.63
N GLY A 346 43.00 -26.94 -11.79
CA GLY A 346 43.10 -28.27 -12.39
C GLY A 346 44.50 -28.60 -12.93
N THR A 347 45.37 -27.59 -13.11
CA THR A 347 46.72 -27.75 -13.67
C THR A 347 47.85 -27.46 -12.70
N ALA A 348 47.59 -26.82 -11.55
CA ALA A 348 48.62 -26.45 -10.57
C ALA A 348 49.44 -27.66 -10.09
N SER A 349 48.76 -28.72 -9.63
CA SER A 349 49.43 -29.92 -9.12
C SER A 349 50.21 -30.68 -10.21
N SER A 350 49.69 -30.74 -11.44
CA SER A 350 50.37 -31.42 -12.54
C SER A 350 51.57 -30.64 -13.08
N ILE A 351 51.49 -29.31 -13.18
CA ILE A 351 52.58 -28.46 -13.67
C ILE A 351 53.71 -28.34 -12.64
N LEU A 352 53.38 -28.05 -11.38
CA LEU A 352 54.38 -27.81 -10.33
C LEU A 352 54.93 -29.10 -9.71
N GLY A 353 54.14 -30.18 -9.70
CA GLY A 353 54.55 -31.49 -9.20
C GLY A 353 55.40 -32.30 -10.19
N SER A 354 55.33 -31.99 -11.49
CA SER A 354 56.13 -32.67 -12.51
C SER A 354 57.52 -32.04 -12.68
N PRO A 355 58.50 -32.76 -13.28
CA PRO A 355 59.78 -32.18 -13.69
C PRO A 355 59.56 -31.00 -14.65
N PRO A 356 60.25 -29.85 -14.51
CA PRO A 356 61.50 -29.60 -13.77
C PRO A 356 61.35 -29.06 -12.33
N TYR A 357 60.13 -28.78 -11.85
CA TYR A 357 59.92 -28.12 -10.56
C TYR A 357 59.83 -29.10 -9.37
N ASN A 358 59.19 -30.26 -9.56
CA ASN A 358 59.08 -31.34 -8.56
C ASN A 358 58.69 -30.85 -7.15
N PHE A 359 57.71 -29.95 -7.04
CA PHE A 359 57.25 -29.45 -5.75
C PHE A 359 56.48 -30.54 -4.99
N SER A 360 56.79 -30.68 -3.70
CA SER A 360 55.96 -31.46 -2.76
C SER A 360 54.57 -30.84 -2.61
N ALA A 361 53.60 -31.58 -2.07
CA ALA A 361 52.24 -31.07 -1.87
C ALA A 361 52.21 -29.82 -0.98
N SER A 362 53.07 -29.73 0.05
CA SER A 362 53.26 -28.49 0.84
C SER A 362 53.77 -27.30 0.01
N MET A 363 54.71 -27.52 -0.91
CA MET A 363 55.27 -26.46 -1.76
C MET A 363 54.27 -26.00 -2.85
N VAL A 364 53.50 -26.93 -3.42
CA VAL A 364 52.37 -26.60 -4.30
C VAL A 364 51.32 -25.82 -3.52
N GLY A 365 50.98 -26.25 -2.29
CA GLY A 365 50.09 -25.52 -1.39
C GLY A 365 50.58 -24.10 -1.09
N LEU A 366 51.87 -23.92 -0.80
CA LEU A 366 52.45 -22.60 -0.51
C LEU A 366 52.40 -21.63 -1.70
N SER A 367 52.44 -22.14 -2.93
CA SER A 367 52.32 -21.32 -4.14
C SER A 367 50.99 -20.54 -4.20
N TYR A 368 49.94 -21.04 -3.54
CA TYR A 368 48.61 -20.41 -3.47
C TYR A 368 48.56 -19.13 -2.61
N ILE A 369 49.63 -18.80 -1.87
CA ILE A 369 49.77 -17.49 -1.22
C ILE A 369 49.79 -16.36 -2.25
N SER A 370 50.37 -16.59 -3.43
CA SER A 370 50.40 -15.58 -4.50
C SER A 370 48.99 -15.25 -5.03
N PRO A 371 48.14 -16.23 -5.39
CA PRO A 371 46.71 -16.03 -5.60
C PRO A 371 45.99 -15.27 -4.50
N LEU A 372 46.26 -15.56 -3.22
CA LEU A 372 45.62 -14.88 -2.11
C LEU A 372 45.94 -13.37 -2.10
N ILE A 373 47.21 -13.00 -2.36
CA ILE A 373 47.61 -11.59 -2.53
C ILE A 373 46.88 -10.98 -3.73
N GLY A 374 46.80 -11.70 -4.84
CA GLY A 374 46.07 -11.28 -6.03
C GLY A 374 44.60 -10.97 -5.76
N VAL A 375 43.91 -11.82 -4.99
CA VAL A 375 42.52 -11.62 -4.56
C VAL A 375 42.37 -10.37 -3.70
N VAL A 376 43.26 -10.16 -2.71
CA VAL A 376 43.21 -8.97 -1.84
C VAL A 376 43.36 -7.69 -2.64
N ILE A 377 44.31 -7.64 -3.59
CA ILE A 377 44.51 -6.49 -4.47
C ILE A 377 43.29 -6.29 -5.39
N GLY A 378 42.79 -7.37 -5.97
CA GLY A 378 41.60 -7.36 -6.83
C GLY A 378 40.38 -6.79 -6.12
N SER A 379 40.05 -7.30 -4.92
CA SER A 379 38.92 -6.82 -4.11
C SER A 379 39.08 -5.36 -3.67
N PHE A 380 40.30 -4.92 -3.38
CA PHE A 380 40.56 -3.51 -3.05
C PHE A 380 40.31 -2.59 -4.26
N TYR A 381 40.74 -3.04 -5.46
CA TYR A 381 40.53 -2.32 -6.71
C TYR A 381 39.06 -2.21 -7.08
N THR A 382 38.30 -3.30 -7.09
CA THR A 382 36.88 -3.30 -7.46
C THR A 382 35.96 -2.70 -6.39
N GLY A 383 36.31 -2.86 -5.11
CA GLY A 383 35.53 -2.29 -4.00
C GLY A 383 35.79 -0.80 -3.80
N VAL A 384 36.93 -0.44 -3.19
CA VAL A 384 37.17 0.93 -2.72
C VAL A 384 37.49 1.89 -3.87
N ILE A 385 38.34 1.46 -4.81
CA ILE A 385 38.73 2.30 -5.94
C ILE A 385 37.60 2.34 -6.98
N GLY A 386 36.96 1.20 -7.24
CA GLY A 386 35.85 1.06 -8.16
C GLY A 386 34.69 1.98 -7.84
N ASP A 387 34.21 1.98 -6.59
CA ASP A 387 33.10 2.85 -6.19
C ASP A 387 33.45 4.34 -6.31
N LYS A 388 34.71 4.74 -6.03
CA LYS A 388 35.17 6.13 -6.26
C LYS A 388 35.15 6.52 -7.73
N ILE A 389 35.58 5.62 -8.63
CA ILE A 389 35.59 5.86 -10.08
C ILE A 389 34.16 6.00 -10.60
N VAL A 390 33.26 5.11 -10.18
CA VAL A 390 31.85 5.11 -10.57
C VAL A 390 31.14 6.39 -10.10
N LEU A 391 31.37 6.81 -8.84
CA LEU A 391 30.84 8.07 -8.31
C LEU A 391 31.41 9.29 -9.04
N ALA A 392 32.70 9.29 -9.38
CA ALA A 392 33.30 10.37 -10.16
C ALA A 392 32.73 10.46 -11.58
N MET A 393 32.44 9.31 -12.22
CA MET A 393 31.77 9.27 -13.53
C MET A 393 30.31 9.73 -13.44
N ALA A 394 29.58 9.34 -12.39
CA ALA A 394 28.21 9.82 -12.16
C ALA A 394 28.15 11.33 -11.92
N ARG A 395 29.09 11.89 -11.14
CA ARG A 395 29.21 13.36 -10.94
C ARG A 395 29.51 14.11 -12.23
N ARG A 396 30.31 13.52 -13.14
CA ARG A 396 30.56 14.09 -14.47
C ARG A 396 29.35 13.98 -15.41
N ASN A 397 28.41 13.07 -15.12
CA ASN A 397 27.20 12.82 -15.89
C ASN A 397 25.94 13.45 -15.25
N GLY A 398 26.10 14.59 -14.57
CA GLY A 398 24.99 15.32 -13.96
C GLY A 398 24.25 14.56 -12.85
N GLY A 399 24.94 13.72 -12.08
CA GLY A 399 24.34 12.96 -10.96
C GLY A 399 23.66 11.65 -11.35
N ILE A 400 23.55 11.36 -12.67
CA ILE A 400 22.91 10.16 -13.20
C ILE A 400 23.90 9.00 -13.24
N LEU A 401 23.61 7.95 -12.45
CA LEU A 401 24.36 6.71 -12.46
C LEU A 401 23.77 5.74 -13.49
N GLU A 402 24.56 5.43 -14.53
CA GLU A 402 24.27 4.33 -15.46
C GLU A 402 25.04 3.07 -15.02
N SER A 403 24.39 1.90 -15.10
CA SER A 403 24.98 0.61 -14.69
C SER A 403 26.25 0.27 -15.48
N GLU A 404 26.38 0.74 -16.74
CA GLU A 404 27.52 0.50 -17.62
C GLU A 404 28.80 1.20 -17.16
N HIS A 405 28.72 2.25 -16.32
CA HIS A 405 29.91 2.92 -15.78
C HIS A 405 30.84 1.95 -15.04
N ARG A 406 30.30 0.87 -14.46
CA ARG A 406 31.10 -0.17 -13.79
C ARG A 406 31.93 -1.02 -14.75
N LEU A 407 31.48 -1.20 -16.00
CA LEU A 407 32.18 -2.07 -16.96
C LEU A 407 33.55 -1.51 -17.36
N TRP A 408 33.78 -0.21 -17.21
CA TRP A 408 35.09 0.40 -17.44
C TRP A 408 36.19 -0.11 -16.49
N LEU A 409 35.82 -0.72 -15.37
CA LEU A 409 36.77 -1.35 -14.45
C LEU A 409 37.37 -2.67 -15.00
N PHE A 410 36.87 -3.20 -16.13
CA PHE A 410 37.47 -4.35 -16.83
C PHE A 410 38.73 -3.99 -17.65
N LEU A 411 39.04 -2.71 -17.82
CA LEU A 411 40.13 -2.25 -18.71
C LEU A 411 41.51 -2.84 -18.36
N PRO A 412 41.92 -2.98 -17.07
CA PRO A 412 43.16 -3.66 -16.71
C PRO A 412 43.17 -5.16 -17.06
N SER A 413 42.01 -5.83 -16.98
CA SER A 413 41.89 -7.27 -17.27
C SER A 413 42.18 -7.60 -18.74
N LEU A 414 42.08 -6.63 -19.65
CA LEU A 414 42.42 -6.79 -21.06
C LEU A 414 43.88 -7.22 -21.28
N LEU A 415 44.80 -6.71 -20.45
CA LEU A 415 46.23 -7.03 -20.52
C LEU A 415 46.61 -8.15 -19.56
N LEU A 416 46.03 -8.13 -18.35
CA LEU A 416 46.44 -9.03 -17.27
C LEU A 416 45.99 -10.48 -17.50
N ILE A 417 44.82 -10.73 -18.09
CA ILE A 417 44.34 -12.10 -18.38
C ILE A 417 45.24 -12.83 -19.39
N PRO A 418 45.45 -12.31 -20.63
CA PRO A 418 46.31 -12.99 -21.59
C PRO A 418 47.76 -13.06 -21.11
N GLY A 419 48.27 -12.01 -20.45
CA GLY A 419 49.61 -12.00 -19.88
C GLY A 419 49.81 -13.07 -18.81
N GLY A 420 48.85 -13.24 -17.90
CA GLY A 420 48.87 -14.26 -16.86
C GLY A 420 48.80 -15.68 -17.43
N LEU A 421 47.91 -15.94 -18.39
CA LEU A 421 47.74 -17.26 -19.00
C LEU A 421 48.97 -17.69 -19.83
N ILE A 422 49.57 -16.76 -20.60
CA ILE A 422 50.81 -17.02 -21.34
C ILE A 422 51.94 -17.34 -20.36
N LEU A 423 52.11 -16.53 -19.31
CA LEU A 423 53.18 -16.72 -18.33
C LEU A 423 53.01 -18.04 -17.56
N TRP A 424 51.78 -18.45 -17.26
CA TRP A 424 51.50 -19.73 -16.60
C TRP A 424 51.81 -20.93 -17.50
N GLY A 425 51.24 -20.97 -18.72
CA GLY A 425 51.36 -22.14 -19.59
C GLY A 425 52.61 -22.19 -20.45
N VAL A 426 52.90 -21.13 -21.21
CA VAL A 426 54.11 -21.07 -22.05
C VAL A 426 55.36 -20.98 -21.18
N GLY A 427 55.29 -20.26 -20.05
CA GLY A 427 56.37 -20.20 -19.08
C GLY A 427 56.71 -21.57 -18.49
N ALA A 428 55.70 -22.37 -18.13
CA ALA A 428 55.92 -23.75 -17.67
C ALA A 428 56.46 -24.66 -18.78
N ALA A 429 55.98 -24.53 -20.03
CA ALA A 429 56.46 -25.32 -21.16
C ALA A 429 57.91 -25.02 -21.55
N GLN A 430 58.36 -23.76 -21.37
CA GLN A 430 59.72 -23.31 -21.64
C GLN A 430 60.63 -23.39 -20.39
N HIS A 431 60.18 -24.05 -19.32
CA HIS A 431 60.93 -24.25 -18.08
C HIS A 431 61.45 -22.95 -17.46
N VAL A 432 60.64 -21.88 -17.46
CA VAL A 432 60.95 -20.61 -16.83
C VAL A 432 61.14 -20.79 -15.31
N MET A 433 61.91 -19.92 -14.65
CA MET A 433 62.08 -19.96 -13.19
C MET A 433 60.73 -20.01 -12.46
N TRP A 434 60.62 -20.86 -11.44
CA TRP A 434 59.37 -21.13 -10.69
C TRP A 434 58.64 -19.86 -10.22
N PHE A 435 59.37 -18.79 -9.91
CA PHE A 435 58.84 -17.49 -9.52
C PHE A 435 57.88 -16.90 -10.58
N GLY A 436 58.19 -17.07 -11.88
CA GLY A 436 57.34 -16.59 -12.96
C GLY A 436 55.97 -17.27 -12.98
N CYS A 437 55.93 -18.58 -12.76
CA CYS A 437 54.69 -19.35 -12.67
C CYS A 437 53.87 -18.94 -11.44
N VAL A 438 54.51 -18.79 -10.27
CA VAL A 438 53.83 -18.35 -9.04
C VAL A 438 53.29 -16.91 -9.17
N PHE A 439 54.03 -16.01 -9.83
CA PHE A 439 53.54 -14.66 -10.12
C PHE A 439 52.33 -14.69 -11.07
N ALA A 440 52.36 -15.53 -12.11
CA ALA A 440 51.23 -15.73 -13.02
C ALA A 440 49.97 -16.18 -12.27
N MET A 441 50.11 -17.07 -11.28
CA MET A 441 48.98 -17.50 -10.45
C MET A 441 48.32 -16.33 -9.70
N GLY A 442 49.14 -15.41 -9.16
CA GLY A 442 48.67 -14.19 -8.51
C GLY A 442 47.93 -13.25 -9.47
N VAL A 443 48.44 -13.08 -10.69
CA VAL A 443 47.81 -12.24 -11.72
C VAL A 443 46.47 -12.84 -12.18
N ILE A 444 46.39 -14.15 -12.40
CA ILE A 444 45.15 -14.83 -12.79
C ILE A 444 44.10 -14.76 -11.67
N ALA A 445 44.52 -14.89 -10.40
CA ALA A 445 43.61 -14.75 -9.27
C ALA A 445 43.09 -13.31 -9.09
N LEU A 446 43.94 -12.32 -9.36
CA LEU A 446 43.55 -10.90 -9.35
C LEU A 446 42.48 -10.63 -10.41
N THR A 447 42.69 -11.06 -11.65
CA THR A 447 41.73 -10.82 -12.74
C THR A 447 40.43 -11.58 -12.55
N ASN A 448 40.50 -12.80 -12.00
CA ASN A 448 39.30 -13.56 -11.63
C ASN A 448 38.44 -12.80 -10.61
N THR A 449 39.05 -12.27 -9.55
CA THR A 449 38.33 -11.46 -8.54
C THR A 449 37.68 -10.22 -9.15
N ILE A 450 38.39 -9.53 -10.05
CA ILE A 450 37.85 -8.36 -10.75
C ILE A 450 36.61 -8.76 -11.57
N GLY A 451 36.71 -9.83 -12.35
CA GLY A 451 35.61 -10.27 -13.21
C GLY A 451 34.38 -10.70 -12.43
N ILE A 452 34.59 -11.53 -11.40
CA ILE A 452 33.53 -12.02 -10.51
C ILE A 452 32.71 -10.86 -9.91
N GLN A 453 33.38 -9.89 -9.29
CA GLN A 453 32.71 -8.84 -8.54
C GLN A 453 32.01 -7.82 -9.44
N LEU A 454 32.62 -7.48 -10.58
CA LEU A 454 32.03 -6.53 -11.52
C LEU A 454 30.80 -7.10 -12.21
N SER A 455 30.80 -8.39 -12.58
CA SER A 455 29.67 -9.02 -13.26
C SER A 455 28.41 -9.07 -12.37
N ILE A 456 28.55 -9.44 -11.08
CA ILE A 456 27.40 -9.42 -10.15
C ILE A 456 26.92 -7.98 -9.94
N SER A 457 27.84 -7.06 -9.68
CA SER A 457 27.48 -5.66 -9.41
C SER A 457 26.74 -5.03 -10.59
N TYR A 458 27.15 -5.37 -11.83
CA TYR A 458 26.46 -4.94 -13.05
C TYR A 458 25.05 -5.53 -13.18
N ALA A 459 24.85 -6.82 -12.86
CA ALA A 459 23.53 -7.46 -12.92
C ALA A 459 22.54 -6.85 -11.91
N VAL A 460 22.99 -6.67 -10.66
CA VAL A 460 22.18 -6.12 -9.57
C VAL A 460 21.81 -4.65 -9.85
N ASP A 461 22.75 -3.85 -10.33
CA ASP A 461 22.47 -2.44 -10.63
C ASP A 461 21.59 -2.26 -11.88
N SER A 462 21.56 -3.23 -12.80
CA SER A 462 20.73 -3.18 -14.01
C SER A 462 19.25 -3.51 -13.75
N TYR A 463 18.95 -4.44 -12.84
CA TYR A 463 17.58 -4.88 -12.50
C TYR A 463 17.37 -4.92 -10.98
N LYS A 464 17.16 -3.74 -10.39
CA LYS A 464 17.16 -3.55 -8.93
C LYS A 464 16.02 -4.29 -8.23
N ASP A 465 14.82 -4.26 -8.79
CA ASP A 465 13.63 -4.86 -8.15
C ASP A 465 13.62 -6.39 -8.27
N LEU A 466 14.41 -6.94 -9.20
CA LEU A 466 14.57 -8.39 -9.42
C LEU A 466 15.95 -8.91 -8.97
N GLY A 467 16.75 -8.07 -8.29
CA GLY A 467 18.18 -8.33 -8.07
C GLY A 467 18.48 -9.65 -7.36
N GLY A 468 17.69 -10.03 -6.34
CA GLY A 468 17.89 -11.27 -5.58
C GLY A 468 17.61 -12.55 -6.39
N GLU A 469 16.64 -12.53 -7.29
CA GLU A 469 16.30 -13.68 -8.14
C GLU A 469 17.18 -13.71 -9.42
N ALA A 470 17.64 -12.56 -9.92
CA ALA A 470 18.55 -12.46 -11.06
C ALA A 470 19.95 -13.04 -10.77
N ILE A 471 20.43 -12.90 -9.53
CA ILE A 471 21.72 -13.48 -9.08
C ILE A 471 21.77 -15.00 -9.30
N VAL A 472 20.66 -15.70 -9.07
CA VAL A 472 20.57 -17.16 -9.24
C VAL A 472 20.84 -17.57 -10.68
N THR A 473 20.27 -16.82 -11.61
CA THR A 473 20.47 -17.03 -13.04
C THR A 473 21.93 -16.86 -13.43
N VAL A 474 22.59 -15.82 -12.91
CA VAL A 474 24.04 -15.58 -13.11
C VAL A 474 24.85 -16.77 -12.57
N ILE A 475 24.52 -17.27 -11.38
CA ILE A 475 25.17 -18.42 -10.74
C ILE A 475 24.99 -19.71 -11.57
N LEU A 476 23.79 -19.94 -12.08
CA LEU A 476 23.47 -21.11 -12.91
C LEU A 476 24.32 -21.14 -14.18
N VAL A 477 24.44 -20.00 -14.87
CA VAL A 477 25.25 -19.86 -16.09
C VAL A 477 26.73 -20.12 -15.78
N ARG A 478 27.30 -19.45 -14.76
CA ARG A 478 28.73 -19.60 -14.46
C ARG A 478 29.13 -21.02 -14.06
N ASN A 479 28.27 -21.72 -13.32
CA ASN A 479 28.59 -23.04 -12.78
C ASN A 479 28.39 -24.12 -13.85
N THR A 480 27.48 -23.91 -14.80
CA THR A 480 27.37 -24.73 -16.00
C THR A 480 28.60 -24.58 -16.91
N MET A 481 29.10 -23.35 -17.09
CA MET A 481 30.35 -23.11 -17.82
C MET A 481 31.58 -23.74 -17.12
N SER A 482 31.61 -23.67 -15.79
CA SER A 482 32.66 -24.27 -14.96
C SER A 482 32.70 -25.80 -15.07
N PHE A 483 31.52 -26.44 -15.11
CA PHE A 483 31.40 -27.87 -15.37
C PHE A 483 31.95 -28.24 -16.75
N ALA A 484 31.56 -27.50 -17.80
CA ALA A 484 31.97 -27.77 -19.17
C ALA A 484 33.51 -27.72 -19.34
N ILE A 485 34.18 -26.73 -18.74
CA ILE A 485 35.64 -26.67 -18.80
C ILE A 485 36.32 -27.75 -17.95
N GLY A 486 35.74 -28.13 -16.80
CA GLY A 486 36.27 -29.19 -15.93
C GLY A 486 36.47 -30.51 -16.67
N TYR A 487 35.51 -30.86 -17.54
CA TYR A 487 35.60 -32.05 -18.42
C TYR A 487 36.61 -31.88 -19.57
N GLY A 488 36.87 -30.64 -19.99
CA GLY A 488 37.70 -30.31 -21.14
C GLY A 488 39.20 -30.11 -20.83
N ILE A 489 39.60 -29.77 -19.59
CA ILE A 489 40.99 -29.40 -19.26
C ILE A 489 41.99 -30.51 -19.59
N THR A 490 41.77 -31.73 -19.08
CA THR A 490 42.72 -32.83 -19.22
C THR A 490 42.86 -33.29 -20.69
N PRO A 491 41.76 -33.51 -21.45
CA PRO A 491 41.86 -33.80 -22.89
C PRO A 491 42.52 -32.67 -23.70
N TRP A 492 42.26 -31.41 -23.34
CA TRP A 492 42.79 -30.25 -24.05
C TRP A 492 44.31 -30.17 -23.96
N ILE A 493 44.87 -30.38 -22.75
CA ILE A 493 46.32 -30.37 -22.52
C ILE A 493 46.98 -31.60 -23.17
N ASN A 494 46.37 -32.78 -23.03
CA ASN A 494 46.91 -34.01 -23.62
C ASN A 494 46.91 -33.99 -25.16
N GLY A 495 45.93 -33.31 -25.78
CA GLY A 495 45.80 -33.25 -27.24
C GLY A 495 46.66 -32.18 -27.92
N MET A 496 46.78 -30.98 -27.32
CA MET A 496 47.48 -29.84 -27.95
C MET A 496 48.87 -29.56 -27.36
N GLY A 497 49.20 -30.16 -26.21
CA GLY A 497 50.37 -29.81 -25.41
C GLY A 497 50.17 -28.52 -24.62
N LEU A 498 50.94 -28.36 -23.54
CA LEU A 498 50.81 -27.26 -22.58
C LEU A 498 50.95 -25.88 -23.26
N GLN A 499 51.94 -25.71 -24.13
CA GLN A 499 52.22 -24.43 -24.79
C GLN A 499 51.07 -23.94 -25.67
N ASN A 500 50.62 -24.77 -26.62
CA ASN A 500 49.59 -24.38 -27.58
C ASN A 500 48.21 -24.24 -26.91
N ALA A 501 47.92 -25.06 -25.90
CA ALA A 501 46.68 -24.95 -25.11
C ALA A 501 46.57 -23.58 -24.41
N PHE A 502 47.63 -23.12 -23.75
CA PHE A 502 47.59 -21.84 -23.04
C PHE A 502 47.74 -20.61 -23.93
N ILE A 503 48.36 -20.72 -25.12
CA ILE A 503 48.31 -19.66 -26.14
C ILE A 503 46.85 -19.46 -26.60
N LEU A 504 46.15 -20.56 -26.90
CA LEU A 504 44.73 -20.49 -27.26
C LEU A 504 43.89 -19.94 -26.10
N ALA A 505 44.16 -20.37 -24.85
CA ALA A 505 43.52 -19.84 -23.65
C ALA A 505 43.70 -18.32 -23.53
N ALA A 506 44.89 -17.80 -23.78
CA ALA A 506 45.18 -16.37 -23.69
C ALA A 506 44.42 -15.55 -24.73
N PHE A 507 44.37 -16.00 -25.98
CA PHE A 507 43.57 -15.33 -27.01
C PHE A 507 42.06 -15.44 -26.76
N ALA A 508 41.60 -16.57 -26.21
CA ALA A 508 40.21 -16.73 -25.78
C ALA A 508 39.87 -15.78 -24.62
N GLY A 509 40.75 -15.65 -23.63
CA GLY A 509 40.61 -14.70 -22.52
C GLY A 509 40.64 -13.24 -22.98
N LEU A 510 41.46 -12.91 -23.98
CA LEU A 510 41.45 -11.58 -24.61
C LEU A 510 40.12 -11.31 -25.34
N ALA A 511 39.65 -12.27 -26.14
CA ALA A 511 38.38 -12.17 -26.84
C ALA A 511 37.20 -12.01 -25.87
N GLN A 512 37.22 -12.74 -24.75
CA GLN A 512 36.28 -12.58 -23.65
C GLN A 512 36.31 -11.15 -23.08
N CYS A 513 37.48 -10.61 -22.74
CA CYS A 513 37.59 -9.24 -22.23
C CYS A 513 37.04 -8.22 -23.22
N LEU A 514 37.29 -8.37 -24.52
CA LEU A 514 36.78 -7.43 -25.53
C LEU A 514 35.24 -7.36 -25.59
N THR A 515 34.52 -8.36 -25.08
CA THR A 515 33.06 -8.35 -25.03
C THR A 515 32.47 -7.22 -24.18
N PHE A 516 33.19 -6.69 -23.19
CA PHE A 516 32.65 -5.59 -22.36
C PHE A 516 32.47 -4.31 -23.18
N PHE A 517 33.30 -4.05 -24.20
CA PHE A 517 33.14 -2.88 -25.09
C PHE A 517 31.82 -2.93 -25.86
N ALA A 518 31.39 -4.12 -26.28
CA ALA A 518 30.10 -4.31 -26.92
C ALA A 518 28.95 -3.95 -25.95
N MET A 519 29.06 -4.33 -24.68
CA MET A 519 28.06 -4.02 -23.66
C MET A 519 28.07 -2.56 -23.22
N VAL A 520 29.23 -1.88 -23.20
CA VAL A 520 29.27 -0.42 -22.97
C VAL A 520 28.53 0.33 -24.08
N LYS A 521 28.63 -0.12 -25.34
CA LYS A 521 27.96 0.53 -26.48
C LYS A 521 26.46 0.17 -26.60
N PHE A 522 26.10 -1.11 -26.41
CA PHE A 522 24.75 -1.61 -26.68
C PHE A 522 23.92 -1.90 -25.42
N GLY A 523 24.53 -1.91 -24.22
CA GLY A 523 23.88 -2.29 -22.96
C GLY A 523 22.64 -1.47 -22.65
N LYS A 524 22.72 -0.14 -22.79
CA LYS A 524 21.58 0.77 -22.60
C LYS A 524 20.40 0.46 -23.54
N GLN A 525 20.69 0.12 -24.80
CA GLN A 525 19.65 -0.26 -25.78
C GLN A 525 19.01 -1.61 -25.44
N LEU A 526 19.80 -2.57 -24.96
CA LEU A 526 19.30 -3.87 -24.53
C LEU A 526 18.40 -3.75 -23.27
N ARG A 527 18.78 -2.89 -22.31
CA ARG A 527 17.96 -2.58 -21.13
C ARG A 527 16.63 -1.92 -21.53
N ALA A 528 16.67 -0.92 -22.42
CA ALA A 528 15.47 -0.27 -22.93
C ALA A 528 14.52 -1.24 -23.64
N LYS A 529 15.04 -2.17 -24.48
CA LYS A 529 14.21 -3.21 -25.12
C LYS A 529 13.61 -4.21 -24.12
N SER A 530 14.29 -4.48 -23.02
CA SER A 530 13.79 -5.36 -21.96
C SER A 530 12.82 -4.69 -20.98
N ALA A 531 12.74 -3.36 -20.98
CA ALA A 531 11.95 -2.57 -20.02
C ALA A 531 10.46 -2.93 -20.03
N GLY A 532 9.86 -3.15 -21.20
CA GLY A 532 8.44 -3.53 -21.29
C GLY A 532 8.14 -4.92 -20.72
N LYS A 533 9.05 -5.89 -20.90
CA LYS A 533 8.92 -7.21 -20.25
C LYS A 533 9.13 -7.09 -18.75
N TYR A 534 10.13 -6.33 -18.32
CA TYR A 534 10.42 -6.04 -16.92
C TYR A 534 9.21 -5.42 -16.21
N ALA A 535 8.62 -4.36 -16.78
CA ALA A 535 7.44 -3.70 -16.24
C ALA A 535 6.24 -4.67 -16.12
N LYS A 536 5.98 -5.50 -17.14
CA LYS A 536 4.94 -6.55 -17.07
C LYS A 536 5.22 -7.60 -15.98
N TYR A 537 6.49 -7.93 -15.72
CA TYR A 537 6.85 -8.88 -14.66
C TYR A 537 6.75 -8.26 -13.26
N VAL A 538 7.19 -7.01 -13.10
CA VAL A 538 7.03 -6.24 -11.85
C VAL A 538 5.55 -6.03 -11.56
N GLN A 539 4.77 -5.68 -12.59
CA GLN A 539 3.32 -5.57 -12.51
C GLN A 539 2.68 -6.92 -12.20
N LYS A 540 3.07 -8.03 -12.84
CA LYS A 540 2.57 -9.38 -12.51
C LYS A 540 2.92 -9.83 -11.08
N MET A 541 4.01 -9.32 -10.50
CA MET A 541 4.34 -9.53 -9.09
C MET A 541 3.50 -8.65 -8.16
N ALA A 542 3.18 -7.42 -8.58
CA ALA A 542 2.21 -6.55 -7.91
C ALA A 542 0.75 -7.08 -8.03
N GLU A 543 0.40 -7.70 -9.16
CA GLU A 543 -0.87 -8.35 -9.51
C GLU A 543 -1.10 -9.68 -8.76
N SER A 544 -0.30 -9.99 -7.73
CA SER A 544 -0.74 -10.89 -6.66
C SER A 544 -1.89 -10.28 -5.82
N GLY A 545 -2.44 -9.12 -6.22
CA GLY A 545 -3.83 -9.00 -6.70
C GLY A 545 -4.95 -8.89 -5.66
N LEU A 546 -4.69 -9.23 -4.39
CA LEU A 546 -5.67 -9.05 -3.31
C LEU A 546 -5.54 -7.70 -2.57
N GLN A 547 -4.46 -6.95 -2.81
CA GLN A 547 -4.26 -5.64 -2.19
C GLN A 547 -5.08 -4.51 -2.85
N GLU A 548 -5.28 -4.54 -4.17
CA GLU A 548 -6.05 -3.49 -4.86
C GLU A 548 -7.55 -3.53 -4.51
N LEU A 549 -8.10 -4.71 -4.19
CA LEU A 549 -9.48 -4.86 -3.69
C LEU A 549 -9.73 -4.08 -2.40
N ARG A 550 -8.68 -3.79 -1.62
CA ARG A 550 -8.73 -3.08 -0.33
C ARG A 550 -8.14 -1.67 -0.40
N ALA A 551 -7.73 -1.20 -1.58
CA ALA A 551 -7.29 0.17 -1.76
C ALA A 551 -8.48 1.14 -1.66
N GLY A 552 -8.32 2.18 -0.85
CA GLY A 552 -9.19 3.35 -0.84
C GLY A 552 -8.77 4.39 -1.88
N ILE A 553 -9.45 5.53 -1.88
CA ILE A 553 -9.12 6.68 -2.72
C ILE A 553 -8.77 7.90 -1.85
N GLY A 554 -7.84 8.72 -2.32
CA GLY A 554 -7.64 10.08 -1.83
C GLY A 554 -8.30 11.08 -2.77
N ALA A 555 -8.94 12.10 -2.21
CA ALA A 555 -9.39 13.27 -2.94
C ALA A 555 -8.68 14.50 -2.36
N PHE A 556 -8.01 15.26 -3.23
CA PHE A 556 -7.30 16.48 -2.87
C PHE A 556 -7.92 17.66 -3.61
N ASP A 557 -8.24 18.72 -2.87
CA ASP A 557 -8.70 19.99 -3.43
C ASP A 557 -7.56 21.03 -3.39
N SER A 558 -7.15 21.51 -4.56
CA SER A 558 -6.09 22.49 -4.71
C SER A 558 -6.45 23.87 -4.16
N ASN A 559 -7.74 24.19 -4.04
CA ASN A 559 -8.18 25.51 -3.61
C ASN A 559 -8.14 25.67 -2.08
N THR A 560 -8.43 24.60 -1.35
CA THR A 560 -8.45 24.61 0.13
C THR A 560 -7.26 23.93 0.79
N ASP A 561 -6.43 23.24 0.01
CA ASP A 561 -5.43 22.29 0.51
C ASP A 561 -6.07 21.15 1.33
N ALA A 562 -7.39 20.93 1.18
CA ALA A 562 -8.11 19.89 1.90
C ALA A 562 -7.85 18.52 1.26
N TYR A 563 -7.42 17.57 2.08
CA TYR A 563 -7.27 16.17 1.70
C TYR A 563 -8.28 15.30 2.42
N GLN A 564 -8.98 14.44 1.67
CA GLN A 564 -9.95 13.49 2.21
C GLN A 564 -9.66 12.08 1.73
N PHE A 565 -9.66 11.12 2.65
CA PHE A 565 -9.53 9.71 2.35
C PHE A 565 -10.89 9.00 2.45
N TYR A 566 -11.15 8.10 1.51
CA TYR A 566 -12.30 7.20 1.52
C TYR A 566 -11.82 5.76 1.33
N GLY A 567 -12.20 4.87 2.24
CA GLY A 567 -11.75 3.49 2.23
C GLY A 567 -12.47 2.60 1.21
N PRO A 568 -12.04 1.35 1.05
CA PRO A 568 -12.51 0.44 -0.01
C PRO A 568 -14.00 0.06 0.09
N SER A 569 -14.62 0.12 1.28
CA SER A 569 -16.07 -0.10 1.44
C SER A 569 -16.91 1.10 1.00
N SER A 570 -16.28 2.26 0.77
CA SER A 570 -17.00 3.48 0.48
C SER A 570 -17.65 3.45 -0.89
N HIS A 571 -18.81 4.11 -1.00
CA HIS A 571 -19.45 4.27 -2.31
C HIS A 571 -18.58 5.11 -3.25
N PHE A 572 -17.82 6.09 -2.75
CA PHE A 572 -16.92 6.91 -3.57
C PHE A 572 -15.80 6.08 -4.22
N SER A 573 -15.17 5.16 -3.47
CA SER A 573 -14.20 4.22 -4.02
C SER A 573 -14.85 3.28 -5.04
N PHE A 574 -16.08 2.85 -4.78
CA PHE A 574 -16.82 1.99 -5.71
C PHE A 574 -17.20 2.70 -7.01
N VAL A 575 -17.58 3.99 -6.95
CA VAL A 575 -17.82 4.85 -8.11
C VAL A 575 -16.56 4.95 -8.98
N GLN A 576 -15.39 5.17 -8.37
CA GLN A 576 -14.13 5.20 -9.12
C GLN A 576 -13.83 3.85 -9.80
N ARG A 577 -14.11 2.73 -9.13
CA ARG A 577 -13.98 1.40 -9.76
C ARG A 577 -14.95 1.18 -10.91
N LEU A 578 -16.20 1.62 -10.74
CA LEU A 578 -17.20 1.59 -11.82
C LEU A 578 -16.69 2.37 -13.02
N TYR A 579 -16.13 3.56 -12.80
CA TYR A 579 -15.55 4.39 -13.84
C TYR A 579 -14.36 3.71 -14.56
N GLN A 580 -13.42 3.14 -13.82
CA GLN A 580 -12.29 2.38 -14.37
C GLN A 580 -12.77 1.18 -15.19
N ARG A 581 -13.81 0.47 -14.72
CA ARG A 581 -14.43 -0.65 -15.44
C ARG A 581 -15.05 -0.19 -16.77
N ILE A 582 -15.81 0.91 -16.78
CA ILE A 582 -16.39 1.50 -18.00
C ILE A 582 -15.29 1.85 -19.01
N ARG A 583 -14.13 2.31 -18.55
CA ARG A 583 -12.96 2.62 -19.39
C ARG A 583 -12.07 1.42 -19.74
N ARG A 584 -12.42 0.19 -19.32
CA ARG A 584 -11.60 -1.02 -19.48
C ARG A 584 -10.21 -0.90 -18.86
N GLN A 585 -10.10 -0.15 -17.76
CA GLN A 585 -8.90 0.06 -16.95
C GLN A 585 -9.01 -0.66 -15.60
N SER A 586 -9.59 -1.85 -15.57
CA SER A 586 -9.90 -2.59 -14.33
C SER A 586 -8.68 -2.92 -13.46
N ASN A 587 -7.47 -2.92 -14.04
CA ASN A 587 -6.20 -3.20 -13.36
C ASN A 587 -5.40 -1.92 -13.01
N ALA A 588 -5.98 -0.73 -13.18
CA ALA A 588 -5.30 0.52 -12.85
C ALA A 588 -5.43 0.80 -11.34
N PRO A 589 -4.34 1.18 -10.64
CA PRO A 589 -4.38 1.46 -9.22
C PRO A 589 -5.33 2.63 -8.91
N LEU A 590 -6.02 2.54 -7.79
CA LEU A 590 -7.03 3.53 -7.37
C LEU A 590 -6.45 4.90 -6.94
N ASN A 591 -5.13 5.00 -6.74
CA ASN A 591 -4.48 6.15 -6.11
C ASN A 591 -3.24 6.59 -6.90
N GLU A 592 -3.43 7.13 -8.11
CA GLU A 592 -2.34 7.56 -9.01
C GLU A 592 -1.98 9.05 -8.88
N SER A 593 -2.87 9.92 -8.40
CA SER A 593 -2.65 11.39 -8.44
C SER A 593 -3.08 12.14 -7.18
N ARG A 594 -2.42 13.28 -6.90
CA ARG A 594 -2.81 14.25 -5.85
C ARG A 594 -3.99 15.14 -6.28
N GLN A 595 -5.00 14.57 -6.95
CA GLN A 595 -6.18 15.30 -7.40
C GLN A 595 -7.43 14.47 -7.10
N VAL A 596 -8.61 15.09 -7.22
CA VAL A 596 -9.88 14.36 -7.19
C VAL A 596 -9.88 13.29 -8.29
N PRO A 597 -10.19 12.01 -7.97
CA PRO A 597 -10.21 10.94 -8.97
C PRO A 597 -11.14 11.26 -10.14
N GLU A 598 -10.73 10.88 -11.35
CA GLU A 598 -11.41 11.29 -12.59
C GLU A 598 -12.89 10.93 -12.63
N GLY A 599 -13.29 9.76 -12.13
CA GLY A 599 -14.69 9.33 -12.12
C GLY A 599 -15.56 10.22 -11.25
N LEU A 600 -15.05 10.65 -10.10
CA LEU A 600 -15.75 11.54 -9.18
C LEU A 600 -15.89 12.95 -9.77
N ARG A 601 -14.86 13.45 -10.46
CA ARG A 601 -14.88 14.76 -11.11
C ARG A 601 -15.83 14.79 -12.32
N ASN A 602 -15.75 13.80 -13.20
CA ASN A 602 -16.53 13.77 -14.45
C ASN A 602 -18.04 13.59 -14.23
N TRP A 603 -18.41 12.93 -13.12
CA TRP A 603 -19.79 12.80 -12.68
C TRP A 603 -20.21 13.84 -11.64
N GLY A 604 -19.37 14.84 -11.34
CA GLY A 604 -19.73 15.97 -10.47
C GLY A 604 -19.96 15.61 -9.00
N ILE A 605 -19.46 14.46 -8.54
CA ILE A 605 -19.63 13.94 -7.18
C ILE A 605 -18.70 14.66 -6.19
N GLU A 606 -17.67 15.37 -6.68
CA GLU A 606 -16.73 16.15 -5.87
C GLU A 606 -17.40 17.21 -4.97
N ARG A 607 -18.59 17.70 -5.34
CA ARG A 607 -19.41 18.64 -4.54
C ARG A 607 -19.86 18.06 -3.20
N GLN A 608 -19.98 16.73 -3.10
CA GLN A 608 -20.31 16.04 -1.85
C GLN A 608 -19.08 15.88 -0.94
N ILE A 609 -17.88 15.95 -1.54
CA ILE A 609 -16.59 15.80 -0.85
C ILE A 609 -16.16 17.14 -0.26
N PHE A 610 -16.14 18.22 -1.05
CA PHE A 610 -15.60 19.53 -0.64
C PHE A 610 -16.65 20.62 -0.53
N THR A 611 -16.46 21.54 0.42
CA THR A 611 -17.42 22.59 0.80
C THR A 611 -17.53 23.75 -0.19
N HIS A 612 -16.59 23.91 -1.13
CA HIS A 612 -16.49 25.12 -1.99
C HIS A 612 -17.54 25.27 -3.11
N GLY A 613 -18.46 24.32 -3.28
CA GLY A 613 -19.56 24.47 -4.27
C GLY A 613 -20.66 25.45 -3.86
N ASP A 614 -20.72 25.85 -2.58
CA ASP A 614 -21.86 26.58 -2.03
C ASP A 614 -21.69 28.11 -2.05
N GLU A 615 -20.54 28.67 -2.41
CA GLU A 615 -20.31 30.13 -2.41
C GLU A 615 -21.21 30.91 -3.39
N SER A 616 -21.63 30.29 -4.49
CA SER A 616 -22.64 30.88 -5.39
C SER A 616 -24.06 30.84 -4.82
N SER A 617 -24.33 29.96 -3.84
CA SER A 617 -25.64 29.76 -3.21
C SER A 617 -25.77 30.43 -1.83
N SER A 618 -24.66 30.62 -1.10
CA SER A 618 -24.62 31.36 0.17
C SER A 618 -24.94 32.84 -0.02
N HIS A 619 -24.67 33.39 -1.21
CA HIS A 619 -25.05 34.77 -1.56
C HIS A 619 -26.50 34.92 -2.05
N GLN A 620 -27.26 33.84 -2.30
CA GLN A 620 -28.59 33.93 -2.93
C GLN A 620 -29.80 33.69 -2.01
N ALA A 621 -29.61 33.15 -0.80
CA ALA A 621 -30.72 32.80 0.09
C ALA A 621 -30.48 33.18 1.57
N THR A 622 -29.83 34.32 1.83
CA THR A 622 -29.76 34.87 3.18
C THR A 622 -31.09 35.55 3.53
N ILE A 623 -31.68 35.10 4.63
CA ILE A 623 -32.83 35.77 5.22
C ILE A 623 -32.36 37.17 5.66
N PRO A 624 -33.02 38.27 5.24
CA PRO A 624 -32.64 39.61 5.66
C PRO A 624 -32.63 39.73 7.19
N ASP A 625 -31.57 40.34 7.74
CA ASP A 625 -31.46 40.60 9.17
C ASP A 625 -32.69 41.37 9.67
N GLY A 626 -33.43 40.76 10.61
CA GLY A 626 -34.69 41.30 11.14
C GLY A 626 -35.97 40.59 10.69
N SER A 627 -35.88 39.57 9.82
CA SER A 627 -37.04 38.75 9.43
C SER A 627 -37.57 37.91 10.60
N PHE A 628 -38.88 37.91 10.79
CA PHE A 628 -39.54 37.19 11.89
C PHE A 628 -40.06 35.82 11.43
N LEU A 629 -39.68 34.75 12.14
CA LEU A 629 -40.25 33.41 11.90
C LEU A 629 -41.65 33.34 12.53
N PRO A 630 -42.73 33.09 11.77
CA PRO A 630 -44.06 32.90 12.36
C PRO A 630 -44.08 31.74 13.36
N LYS A 631 -44.77 31.90 14.50
CA LYS A 631 -44.82 30.86 15.56
C LYS A 631 -45.33 29.51 15.01
N GLU A 632 -46.37 29.55 14.20
CA GLU A 632 -46.98 28.38 13.55
C GLU A 632 -45.96 27.61 12.69
N LEU A 633 -45.08 28.33 11.98
CA LEU A 633 -44.05 27.74 11.15
C LEU A 633 -42.94 27.11 12.02
N GLY A 634 -42.55 27.74 13.12
CA GLY A 634 -41.63 27.16 14.11
C GLY A 634 -42.19 25.90 14.78
N ASP A 635 -43.47 25.92 15.17
CA ASP A 635 -44.15 24.75 15.73
C ASP A 635 -44.24 23.60 14.71
N ALA A 636 -44.44 23.92 13.43
CA ALA A 636 -44.41 22.94 12.34
C ALA A 636 -43.00 22.33 12.17
N PHE A 637 -41.93 23.14 12.22
CA PHE A 637 -40.56 22.63 12.14
C PHE A 637 -40.23 21.66 13.28
N ILE A 638 -40.57 22.02 14.51
CA ILE A 638 -40.38 21.15 15.68
C ILE A 638 -41.15 19.83 15.49
N SER A 639 -42.41 19.91 15.05
CA SER A 639 -43.25 18.74 14.85
C SER A 639 -42.73 17.82 13.73
N SER A 640 -42.20 18.39 12.64
CA SER A 640 -41.56 17.63 11.55
C SER A 640 -40.31 16.88 12.04
N TYR A 641 -39.48 17.49 12.88
CA TYR A 641 -38.31 16.82 13.49
C TYR A 641 -38.73 15.61 14.33
N PHE A 642 -39.72 15.77 15.22
CA PHE A 642 -40.20 14.68 16.09
C PHE A 642 -40.93 13.57 15.32
N THR A 643 -41.44 13.86 14.12
CA THR A 643 -42.14 12.86 13.30
C THR A 643 -41.19 11.99 12.47
N ILE A 644 -40.12 12.57 11.90
CA ILE A 644 -39.26 11.88 10.92
C ILE A 644 -37.86 11.57 11.48
N MET A 645 -37.22 12.52 12.17
CA MET A 645 -35.81 12.37 12.58
C MET A 645 -35.68 11.76 13.98
N HIS A 646 -36.52 12.18 14.92
CA HIS A 646 -36.49 11.68 16.29
C HIS A 646 -36.71 10.16 16.41
N PRO A 647 -37.61 9.51 15.64
CA PRO A 647 -37.75 8.05 15.68
C PRO A 647 -36.48 7.29 15.29
N GLN A 648 -35.59 7.92 14.50
CA GLN A 648 -34.30 7.35 14.14
C GLN A 648 -33.29 7.52 15.29
N GLY A 649 -33.36 8.61 16.07
CA GLY A 649 -32.46 8.84 17.20
C GLY A 649 -33.16 9.57 18.35
N PRO A 650 -33.89 8.86 19.24
CA PRO A 650 -34.78 9.47 20.23
C PRO A 650 -34.02 10.02 21.45
N ILE A 651 -33.12 10.96 21.23
CA ILE A 651 -32.24 11.54 22.27
C ILE A 651 -32.84 12.72 23.04
N LEU A 652 -33.86 13.37 22.47
CA LEU A 652 -34.50 14.57 23.04
C LEU A 652 -35.90 14.27 23.58
N ILE A 653 -36.38 15.12 24.48
CA ILE A 653 -37.75 15.07 25.01
C ILE A 653 -38.52 16.25 24.42
N GLU A 654 -39.65 15.97 23.79
CA GLU A 654 -40.43 16.99 23.09
C GLU A 654 -40.91 18.11 24.02
N CYS A 655 -41.37 17.77 25.22
CA CYS A 655 -41.81 18.75 26.22
C CYS A 655 -40.70 19.75 26.58
N ASP A 656 -39.46 19.27 26.75
CA ASP A 656 -38.33 20.14 27.12
C ASP A 656 -37.99 21.10 25.98
N VAL A 657 -37.97 20.62 24.73
CA VAL A 657 -37.69 21.44 23.55
C VAL A 657 -38.79 22.49 23.32
N ARG A 658 -40.06 22.10 23.46
CA ARG A 658 -41.20 23.02 23.35
C ARG A 658 -41.20 24.06 24.46
N HIS A 659 -40.81 23.68 25.67
CA HIS A 659 -40.65 24.64 26.76
C HIS A 659 -39.58 25.69 26.45
N THR A 660 -38.40 25.29 25.94
CA THR A 660 -37.36 26.25 25.52
C THR A 660 -37.85 27.18 24.41
N TRP A 661 -38.63 26.66 23.46
CA TRP A 661 -39.26 27.45 22.40
C TRP A 661 -40.26 28.49 22.94
N GLU A 662 -41.12 28.10 23.88
CA GLU A 662 -42.06 29.00 24.54
C GLU A 662 -41.36 30.11 25.32
N VAL A 663 -40.30 29.77 26.06
CA VAL A 663 -39.49 30.74 26.81
C VAL A 663 -38.89 31.79 25.86
N LEU A 664 -38.30 31.36 24.74
CA LEU A 664 -37.73 32.27 23.73
C LEU A 664 -38.79 33.16 23.07
N TRP A 665 -40.01 32.65 22.90
CA TRP A 665 -41.12 33.41 22.31
C TRP A 665 -41.77 34.40 23.29
N SER A 666 -41.71 34.11 24.59
CA SER A 666 -42.30 34.94 25.66
C SER A 666 -41.52 36.21 26.01
N GLY A 667 -40.34 36.41 25.42
CA GLY A 667 -39.53 37.65 25.51
C GLY A 667 -38.38 37.60 26.52
N PRO A 668 -37.40 38.53 26.42
CA PRO A 668 -36.13 38.50 27.14
C PRO A 668 -36.22 38.68 28.68
N GLY A 669 -37.38 39.08 29.22
CA GLY A 669 -37.57 39.29 30.67
C GLY A 669 -37.67 37.99 31.50
N LEU A 670 -37.86 36.84 30.85
CA LEU A 670 -38.01 35.52 31.49
C LEU A 670 -36.86 34.56 31.19
N ALA A 671 -35.93 34.92 30.28
CA ALA A 671 -34.79 34.10 29.94
C ALA A 671 -33.68 34.27 30.99
N PRO A 672 -33.15 33.18 31.60
CA PRO A 672 -32.00 33.24 32.49
C PRO A 672 -30.73 33.51 31.67
N ASP A 673 -30.51 34.77 31.30
CA ASP A 673 -29.51 35.26 30.32
C ASP A 673 -28.03 35.06 30.72
N ARG A 674 -27.76 34.30 31.80
CA ARG A 674 -26.41 34.05 32.33
C ARG A 674 -26.07 32.58 32.55
N SER A 675 -26.95 31.63 32.23
CA SER A 675 -26.62 30.19 32.41
C SER A 675 -26.05 29.56 31.14
N THR A 676 -24.84 29.01 31.24
CA THR A 676 -24.19 28.23 30.17
C THR A 676 -25.03 27.03 29.73
N LYS A 677 -25.87 26.50 30.65
CA LYS A 677 -26.85 25.44 30.37
C LYS A 677 -27.95 25.90 29.39
N PHE A 678 -28.59 27.05 29.65
CA PHE A 678 -29.65 27.57 28.77
C PHE A 678 -29.13 27.95 27.39
N ALA A 679 -27.89 28.43 27.30
CA ALA A 679 -27.23 28.66 26.01
C ALA A 679 -27.12 27.36 25.16
N LYS A 680 -26.76 26.23 25.79
CA LYS A 680 -26.72 24.92 25.12
C LYS A 680 -28.12 24.41 24.74
N GLU A 681 -29.12 24.58 25.62
CA GLU A 681 -30.52 24.25 25.33
C GLU A 681 -31.07 25.06 24.13
N LYS A 682 -30.71 26.35 24.04
CA LYS A 682 -31.02 27.23 22.91
C LYS A 682 -30.35 26.77 21.61
N SER A 683 -29.06 26.40 21.64
CA SER A 683 -28.38 25.85 20.46
C SER A 683 -28.99 24.52 19.99
N ILE A 684 -29.42 23.65 20.92
CA ILE A 684 -30.15 22.42 20.59
C ILE A 684 -31.46 22.73 19.88
N LEU A 685 -32.25 23.67 20.40
CA LEU A 685 -33.49 24.10 19.76
C LEU A 685 -33.24 24.66 18.35
N TYR A 686 -32.21 25.49 18.15
CA TYR A 686 -31.85 25.96 16.82
C TYR A 686 -31.49 24.82 15.86
N MET A 687 -30.79 23.78 16.33
CA MET A 687 -30.55 22.60 15.50
C MET A 687 -31.84 21.82 15.18
N VAL A 688 -32.77 21.69 16.14
CA VAL A 688 -34.09 21.08 15.91
C VAL A 688 -34.88 21.87 14.87
N LEU A 689 -34.88 23.20 14.95
CA LEU A 689 -35.51 24.07 13.96
C LEU A 689 -34.80 23.98 12.60
N ALA A 690 -33.47 23.88 12.56
CA ALA A 690 -32.72 23.74 11.32
C ALA A 690 -33.03 22.42 10.59
N ILE A 691 -33.05 21.30 11.31
CA ILE A 691 -33.40 19.99 10.75
C ILE A 691 -34.90 19.97 10.38
N GLY A 692 -35.77 20.47 11.26
CA GLY A 692 -37.21 20.53 11.06
C GLY A 692 -37.64 21.39 9.87
N ALA A 693 -36.96 22.51 9.65
CA ALA A 693 -37.15 23.36 8.49
C ALA A 693 -36.92 22.58 7.20
N ARG A 694 -35.83 21.81 7.12
CA ARG A 694 -35.57 20.95 5.95
C ARG A 694 -36.70 19.95 5.74
N LEU A 695 -37.10 19.24 6.79
CA LEU A 695 -38.18 18.26 6.75
C LEU A 695 -39.58 18.84 6.45
N THR A 696 -39.70 20.14 6.19
CA THR A 696 -40.96 20.85 5.93
C THR A 696 -40.99 21.40 4.50
N ASP A 697 -42.15 21.30 3.86
CA ASP A 697 -42.35 21.67 2.46
C ASP A 697 -42.72 23.17 2.36
N SER A 698 -41.71 24.04 2.45
CA SER A 698 -41.89 25.50 2.32
C SER A 698 -40.81 26.09 1.41
N PRO A 699 -41.14 27.05 0.50
CA PRO A 699 -40.17 27.65 -0.41
C PRO A 699 -39.02 28.39 0.32
N ALA A 700 -39.24 28.82 1.56
CA ALA A 700 -38.22 29.46 2.40
C ALA A 700 -37.49 28.49 3.35
N SER A 701 -37.83 27.19 3.36
CA SER A 701 -37.29 26.22 4.32
C SER A 701 -35.77 26.10 4.31
N ASN A 702 -35.14 26.13 3.13
CA ASN A 702 -33.68 26.01 3.02
C ASN A 702 -32.96 27.22 3.60
N ALA A 703 -33.49 28.42 3.38
CA ALA A 703 -32.96 29.66 3.94
C ALA A 703 -33.09 29.67 5.48
N TRP A 704 -34.24 29.23 6.01
CA TRP A 704 -34.44 29.09 7.46
C TRP A 704 -33.53 28.02 8.07
N ALA A 705 -33.37 26.88 7.40
CA ALA A 705 -32.50 25.80 7.85
C ALA A 705 -31.04 26.27 7.99
N GLN A 706 -30.54 26.98 6.98
CA GLN A 706 -29.19 27.53 6.99
C GLN A 706 -29.02 28.60 8.07
N HIS A 707 -29.98 29.53 8.20
CA HIS A 707 -29.98 30.56 9.23
C HIS A 707 -29.91 29.98 10.64
N PHE A 708 -30.73 28.97 10.95
CA PHE A 708 -30.70 28.34 12.27
C PHE A 708 -29.45 27.49 12.50
N TYR A 709 -28.91 26.84 11.46
CA TYR A 709 -27.66 26.08 11.57
C TYR A 709 -26.45 26.96 11.90
N GLU A 710 -26.35 28.14 11.27
CA GLU A 710 -25.31 29.14 11.54
C GLU A 710 -25.46 29.72 12.95
N ARG A 711 -26.69 30.06 13.34
CA ARG A 711 -27.00 30.64 14.66
C ARG A 711 -26.87 29.66 15.81
N ALA A 712 -27.07 28.36 15.58
CA ALA A 712 -26.81 27.32 16.58
C ALA A 712 -25.34 27.33 17.00
N GLY A 713 -24.43 27.52 16.04
CA GLY A 713 -22.98 27.43 16.23
C GLY A 713 -22.52 26.12 16.87
N VAL A 714 -21.22 26.01 17.11
CA VAL A 714 -20.68 25.08 18.12
C VAL A 714 -19.75 25.89 19.00
N PRO A 715 -20.14 26.20 20.25
CA PRO A 715 -19.24 26.87 21.18
C PRO A 715 -17.96 26.05 21.34
N THR A 716 -16.80 26.71 21.34
CA THR A 716 -15.49 26.08 21.57
C THR A 716 -15.48 25.26 22.86
N ASP A 717 -16.20 25.72 23.88
CA ASP A 717 -16.40 25.06 25.16
C ASP A 717 -16.98 23.64 25.04
N CYS A 718 -17.71 23.32 23.97
CA CYS A 718 -18.23 21.96 23.74
C CYS A 718 -17.11 20.94 23.44
N PHE A 719 -15.94 21.40 23.02
CA PHE A 719 -14.76 20.57 22.79
C PHE A 719 -13.82 20.52 24.01
N GLU A 720 -13.89 21.50 24.90
CA GLU A 720 -13.09 21.58 26.13
C GLU A 720 -13.76 20.89 27.32
N GLU A 721 -15.07 21.12 27.51
CA GLU A 721 -15.84 20.57 28.62
C GLU A 721 -16.96 19.62 28.12
N THR A 722 -16.76 18.33 28.33
CA THR A 722 -17.72 17.31 27.92
C THR A 722 -18.97 17.36 28.78
N SER A 723 -20.13 17.57 28.13
CA SER A 723 -21.44 17.60 28.78
C SER A 723 -22.46 16.82 27.95
N LEU A 724 -23.52 16.32 28.59
CA LEU A 724 -24.57 15.56 27.89
C LEU A 724 -25.25 16.42 26.81
N LEU A 725 -25.62 17.67 27.15
CA LEU A 725 -26.22 18.61 26.20
C LEU A 725 -25.26 18.96 25.05
N GLY A 726 -23.97 19.14 25.33
CA GLY A 726 -22.96 19.35 24.28
C GLY A 726 -22.83 18.13 23.35
N THR A 727 -22.92 16.92 23.91
CA THR A 727 -22.90 15.67 23.14
C THR A 727 -24.14 15.55 22.24
N HIS A 728 -25.33 15.90 22.75
CA HIS A 728 -26.56 15.97 21.96
C HIS A 728 -26.48 17.01 20.85
N LEU A 729 -25.94 18.20 21.12
CA LEU A 729 -25.76 19.25 20.12
C LEU A 729 -24.86 18.77 18.96
N VAL A 730 -23.72 18.17 19.27
CA VAL A 730 -22.80 17.62 18.26
C VAL A 730 -23.44 16.48 17.47
N LEU A 731 -24.22 15.61 18.12
CA LEU A 731 -24.98 14.56 17.44
C LEU A 731 -26.05 15.12 16.48
N LEU A 732 -26.78 16.17 16.88
CA LEU A 732 -27.74 16.86 16.01
C LEU A 732 -27.05 17.49 14.79
N ARG A 733 -25.81 17.98 14.93
CA ARG A 733 -25.02 18.47 13.79
C ARG A 733 -24.61 17.35 12.84
N ALA A 734 -24.27 16.17 13.37
CA ALA A 734 -24.07 15.00 12.54
C ALA A 734 -25.36 14.61 11.78
N GLN A 735 -26.51 14.62 12.46
CA GLN A 735 -27.82 14.37 11.84
C GLN A 735 -28.16 15.37 10.73
N TYR A 736 -27.90 16.67 10.96
CA TYR A 736 -28.02 17.70 9.92
C TYR A 736 -27.07 17.43 8.73
N GLY A 737 -25.82 17.05 9.03
CA GLY A 737 -24.83 16.60 8.06
C GLY A 737 -25.31 15.46 7.14
N MET A 738 -26.07 14.51 7.70
CA MET A 738 -26.67 13.41 6.94
C MET A 738 -27.74 13.92 5.97
N GLN A 739 -28.58 14.85 6.43
CA GLN A 739 -29.64 15.45 5.60
C GLN A 739 -29.10 16.29 4.44
N ILE A 740 -27.91 16.88 4.58
CA ILE A 740 -27.30 17.74 3.56
C ILE A 740 -26.40 16.99 2.57
N GLY A 741 -26.20 15.67 2.74
CA GLY A 741 -25.34 14.93 1.82
C GLY A 741 -23.83 15.15 2.04
N ARG A 742 -23.38 15.45 3.27
CA ARG A 742 -21.96 15.75 3.59
C ARG A 742 -21.31 14.70 4.50
N PRO A 743 -20.85 13.55 3.98
CA PRO A 743 -20.38 12.43 4.81
C PRO A 743 -19.13 12.76 5.64
N ASN A 744 -18.24 13.61 5.12
CA ASN A 744 -17.05 14.04 5.87
C ASN A 744 -17.41 14.80 7.16
N MET A 745 -18.37 15.72 7.05
CA MET A 745 -18.90 16.48 8.18
C MET A 745 -19.53 15.55 9.22
N VAL A 746 -20.34 14.58 8.76
CA VAL A 746 -20.99 13.61 9.64
C VAL A 746 -19.97 12.76 10.40
N TYR A 747 -18.97 12.23 9.71
CA TYR A 747 -17.92 11.41 10.31
C TYR A 747 -17.17 12.15 11.42
N LEU A 748 -16.81 13.42 11.20
CA LEU A 748 -16.10 14.23 12.20
C LEU A 748 -16.96 14.52 13.43
N TYR A 749 -18.21 14.96 13.25
CA TYR A 749 -19.09 15.23 14.38
C TYR A 749 -19.46 13.96 15.15
N LEU A 750 -19.70 12.83 14.47
CA LEU A 750 -19.91 11.54 15.16
C LEU A 750 -18.67 11.07 15.92
N GLY A 751 -17.47 11.31 15.39
CA GLY A 751 -16.22 11.06 16.10
C GLY A 751 -16.12 11.87 17.40
N HIS A 752 -16.44 13.17 17.36
CA HIS A 752 -16.50 14.01 18.55
C HIS A 752 -17.58 13.54 19.53
N ALA A 753 -18.80 13.26 19.06
CA ALA A 753 -19.88 12.75 19.92
C ALA A 753 -19.48 11.42 20.60
N SER A 754 -18.80 10.54 19.88
CA SER A 754 -18.31 9.25 20.38
C SER A 754 -17.24 9.45 21.47
N ARG A 755 -16.29 10.37 21.26
CA ARG A 755 -15.27 10.72 22.24
C ARG A 755 -15.88 11.37 23.49
N SER A 756 -16.84 12.27 23.32
CA SER A 756 -17.58 12.87 24.44
C SER A 756 -18.39 11.84 25.23
N ALA A 757 -19.07 10.91 24.56
CA ALA A 757 -19.81 9.83 25.22
C ALA A 757 -18.88 8.87 26.00
N MET A 758 -17.68 8.61 25.47
CA MET A 758 -16.66 7.82 26.18
C MET A 758 -16.08 8.57 27.38
N ALA A 759 -15.78 9.86 27.24
CA ALA A 759 -15.28 10.71 28.34
C ALA A 759 -16.29 10.81 29.49
N LEU A 760 -17.59 10.89 29.18
CA LEU A 760 -18.68 10.84 30.16
C LEU A 760 -18.89 9.44 30.77
N GLY A 761 -18.18 8.41 30.30
CA GLY A 761 -18.30 7.05 30.80
C GLY A 761 -19.58 6.32 30.37
N LEU A 762 -20.33 6.82 29.38
CA LEU A 762 -21.64 6.26 28.99
C LEU A 762 -21.55 4.83 28.42
N HIS A 763 -20.36 4.44 27.96
CA HIS A 763 -20.04 3.10 27.46
C HIS A 763 -19.81 2.06 28.59
N ARG A 764 -19.75 2.51 29.86
CA ARG A 764 -19.44 1.67 31.02
C ARG A 764 -20.68 1.32 31.82
N ALA A 765 -20.90 0.04 32.11
CA ALA A 765 -21.98 -0.43 32.99
C ALA A 765 -21.98 0.28 34.35
N GLN A 766 -20.80 0.60 34.88
CA GLN A 766 -20.63 1.31 36.15
C GLN A 766 -21.34 2.67 36.21
N VAL A 767 -21.56 3.32 35.07
CA VAL A 767 -22.20 4.65 34.98
C VAL A 767 -23.67 4.55 34.63
N VAL A 768 -24.05 3.60 33.78
CA VAL A 768 -25.38 3.55 33.15
C VAL A 768 -26.26 2.37 33.57
N ALA A 769 -25.75 1.43 34.37
CA ALA A 769 -26.54 0.29 34.86
C ALA A 769 -27.52 0.70 35.96
N GLY A 770 -28.76 0.21 35.86
CA GLY A 770 -29.84 0.42 36.83
C GLY A 770 -31.17 0.82 36.19
N ASP A 771 -32.24 0.74 36.98
CA ASP A 771 -33.63 0.87 36.53
C ASP A 771 -34.16 2.32 36.50
N ASN A 772 -33.27 3.32 36.64
CA ASN A 772 -33.66 4.72 36.64
C ASN A 772 -33.92 5.22 35.19
N PRO A 773 -35.06 5.89 34.91
CA PRO A 773 -35.35 6.47 33.59
C PRO A 773 -34.24 7.39 33.05
N PHE A 774 -33.54 8.12 33.93
CA PHE A 774 -32.40 8.95 33.53
C PHE A 774 -31.23 8.09 33.02
N LEU A 775 -30.90 6.99 33.69
CA LEU A 775 -29.85 6.07 33.25
C LEU A 775 -30.23 5.40 31.92
N ASN A 776 -31.51 5.08 31.73
CA ASN A 776 -31.99 4.57 30.44
C ASN A 776 -31.80 5.59 29.29
N ARG A 777 -31.98 6.89 29.56
CA ARG A 777 -31.68 7.96 28.58
C ARG A 777 -30.19 8.07 28.25
N LEU A 778 -29.31 7.82 29.23
CA LEU A 778 -27.87 7.75 28.98
C LEU A 778 -27.51 6.57 28.08
N ARG A 779 -28.10 5.38 28.36
CA ARG A 779 -27.96 4.18 27.50
C ARG A 779 -28.43 4.47 26.08
N LEU A 780 -29.58 5.11 25.94
CA LEU A 780 -30.16 5.48 24.65
C LEU A 780 -29.25 6.43 23.86
N THR A 781 -28.69 7.45 24.53
CA THR A 781 -27.73 8.37 23.92
C THR A 781 -26.50 7.64 23.42
N PHE A 782 -25.90 6.78 24.27
CA PHE A 782 -24.72 6.00 23.89
C PHE A 782 -24.98 5.08 22.70
N TRP A 783 -26.03 4.26 22.75
CA TRP A 783 -26.32 3.30 21.68
C TRP A 783 -26.75 3.96 20.37
N THR A 784 -27.38 5.14 20.43
CA THR A 784 -27.68 5.95 19.23
C THR A 784 -26.40 6.45 18.57
N ILE A 785 -25.46 7.02 19.35
CA ILE A 785 -24.16 7.45 18.83
C ILE A 785 -23.38 6.25 18.28
N PHE A 786 -23.39 5.12 19.00
CA PHE A 786 -22.69 3.90 18.61
C PHE A 786 -23.09 3.42 17.22
N TYR A 787 -24.39 3.21 16.97
CA TYR A 787 -24.78 2.66 15.68
C TYR A 787 -24.60 3.68 14.55
N MET A 788 -24.92 4.98 14.77
CA MET A 788 -24.77 6.01 13.73
C MET A 788 -23.31 6.13 13.30
N GLU A 789 -22.37 6.11 14.26
CA GLU A 789 -20.94 6.18 13.99
C GLU A 789 -20.42 4.94 13.26
N ARG A 790 -20.86 3.73 13.68
CA ARG A 790 -20.50 2.46 13.01
C ARG A 790 -20.98 2.42 11.57
N MET A 791 -22.22 2.85 11.33
CA MET A 791 -22.78 2.91 9.98
C MET A 791 -22.02 3.91 9.11
N MET A 792 -21.76 5.12 9.61
CA MET A 792 -21.02 6.14 8.85
C MET A 792 -19.56 5.71 8.57
N SER A 793 -18.91 5.07 9.54
CA SER A 793 -17.57 4.49 9.36
C SER A 793 -17.55 3.44 8.24
N MET A 794 -18.55 2.55 8.21
CA MET A 794 -18.71 1.56 7.14
C MET A 794 -18.97 2.22 5.77
N PHE A 795 -19.83 3.24 5.71
CA PHE A 795 -20.16 3.97 4.47
C PHE A 795 -19.00 4.78 3.89
N THR A 796 -18.13 5.32 4.74
CA THR A 796 -16.95 6.10 4.33
C THR A 796 -15.70 5.24 4.18
N GLY A 797 -15.73 4.00 4.66
CA GLY A 797 -14.57 3.11 4.74
C GLY A 797 -13.50 3.58 5.70
N ARG A 798 -13.88 4.39 6.68
CA ARG A 798 -12.99 4.95 7.71
C ARG A 798 -13.09 4.13 9.00
N PRO A 799 -12.04 4.13 9.84
CA PRO A 799 -12.05 3.37 11.09
C PRO A 799 -13.05 3.96 12.09
N SER A 800 -13.72 3.11 12.86
CA SER A 800 -14.58 3.54 13.96
C SER A 800 -13.77 3.92 15.21
N CYS A 801 -14.30 4.86 15.99
CA CYS A 801 -13.77 5.29 17.28
C CYS A 801 -13.98 4.24 18.39
N PHE A 802 -14.93 3.32 18.22
CA PHE A 802 -15.32 2.37 19.26
C PHE A 802 -14.56 1.05 19.17
N LEU A 803 -14.18 0.52 20.34
CA LEU A 803 -13.59 -0.80 20.49
C LEU A 803 -14.59 -1.70 21.23
N ASP A 804 -15.09 -2.75 20.58
CA ASP A 804 -16.18 -3.55 21.15
C ASP A 804 -15.86 -4.17 22.53
N HIS A 805 -14.58 -4.46 22.79
CA HIS A 805 -14.13 -5.03 24.06
C HIS A 805 -14.10 -4.03 25.23
N SER A 806 -14.18 -2.72 24.97
CA SER A 806 -14.21 -1.69 26.02
C SER A 806 -15.64 -1.33 26.45
N ILE A 807 -16.66 -1.81 25.73
CA ILE A 807 -18.07 -1.48 25.95
C ILE A 807 -18.74 -2.59 26.76
N ASP A 808 -19.20 -2.26 27.97
CA ASP A 808 -20.00 -3.14 28.82
C ASP A 808 -21.37 -2.52 29.20
N ALA A 809 -21.71 -1.34 28.66
CA ALA A 809 -23.03 -0.71 28.83
C ALA A 809 -24.19 -1.66 28.41
N PRO A 810 -25.24 -1.83 29.23
CA PRO A 810 -26.41 -2.60 28.84
C PRO A 810 -27.23 -1.87 27.77
N TYR A 811 -28.03 -2.64 27.03
CA TYR A 811 -28.99 -2.09 26.07
C TYR A 811 -30.10 -1.27 26.77
N PRO A 812 -30.75 -0.33 26.08
CA PRO A 812 -31.88 0.40 26.64
C PRO A 812 -33.10 -0.52 26.83
N ASP A 813 -33.78 -0.36 27.95
CA ASP A 813 -35.00 -1.10 28.30
C ASP A 813 -36.24 -0.34 27.84
N ASP A 814 -37.26 -1.06 27.39
CA ASP A 814 -38.53 -0.44 27.01
C ASP A 814 -39.23 0.11 28.27
N LEU A 815 -39.56 1.40 28.26
CA LEU A 815 -40.20 2.05 29.40
C LEU A 815 -41.68 1.65 29.51
N PRO A 816 -42.24 1.50 30.73
CA PRO A 816 -43.66 1.26 30.92
C PRO A 816 -44.49 2.42 30.35
N ARG A 817 -45.65 2.10 29.76
CA ARG A 817 -46.57 3.07 29.13
C ARG A 817 -46.91 4.20 30.12
N SER A 818 -46.60 5.44 29.74
CA SER A 818 -47.02 6.62 30.51
C SER A 818 -48.50 6.93 30.30
N GLU A 819 -49.21 7.34 31.36
CA GLU A 819 -50.64 7.71 31.32
C GLU A 819 -50.89 9.03 30.55
N ASP A 820 -49.85 9.87 30.34
CA ASP A 820 -49.97 11.24 29.79
C ASP A 820 -50.01 11.33 28.25
N GLY A 821 -50.02 10.21 27.53
CA GLY A 821 -50.13 10.22 26.06
C GLY A 821 -48.88 10.69 25.29
N SER A 822 -47.72 10.82 25.96
CA SER A 822 -46.44 11.03 25.28
C SER A 822 -46.04 9.79 24.46
N GLN A 823 -45.42 10.01 23.29
CA GLN A 823 -45.13 8.95 22.30
C GLN A 823 -44.42 7.73 22.94
N ASN A 824 -45.11 6.59 22.93
CA ASN A 824 -44.55 5.30 23.35
C ASN A 824 -43.51 4.86 22.31
N ILE A 825 -42.24 5.19 22.52
CA ILE A 825 -41.14 4.70 21.67
C ILE A 825 -40.58 3.44 22.31
N GLU A 826 -40.85 2.30 21.67
CA GLU A 826 -40.17 1.04 21.96
C GLU A 826 -38.73 1.12 21.45
N TYR A 827 -37.75 0.76 22.28
CA TYR A 827 -36.32 0.89 21.95
C TYR A 827 -35.76 -0.34 21.23
N ALA A 828 -36.63 -1.27 20.79
CA ALA A 828 -36.27 -2.43 20.00
C ALA A 828 -35.49 -2.06 18.72
N TYR A 829 -35.87 -0.96 18.06
CA TYR A 829 -35.15 -0.43 16.91
C TYR A 829 -33.69 -0.10 17.22
N ILE A 830 -33.41 0.58 18.35
CA ILE A 830 -32.04 0.93 18.74
C ILE A 830 -31.21 -0.32 19.07
N ARG A 831 -31.83 -1.32 19.72
CA ARG A 831 -31.17 -2.62 19.96
C ARG A 831 -30.81 -3.32 18.65
N ALA A 832 -31.72 -3.31 17.67
CA ALA A 832 -31.49 -3.89 16.35
C ALA A 832 -30.39 -3.16 15.56
N MET A 833 -30.43 -1.82 15.53
CA MET A 833 -29.41 -1.00 14.86
C MET A 833 -28.03 -1.16 15.51
N ALA A 834 -27.96 -1.27 16.84
CA ALA A 834 -26.72 -1.56 17.54
C ALA A 834 -26.16 -2.96 17.23
N ALA A 835 -27.02 -3.96 17.06
CA ALA A 835 -26.60 -5.29 16.60
C ALA A 835 -26.04 -5.24 15.17
N LEU A 836 -26.69 -4.53 14.25
CA LEU A 836 -26.17 -4.27 12.91
C LEU A 836 -24.82 -3.55 12.95
N GLY A 837 -24.66 -2.56 13.84
CA GLY A 837 -23.38 -1.85 14.04
C GLY A 837 -22.22 -2.75 14.51
N LYS A 838 -22.51 -3.81 15.27
CA LYS A 838 -21.50 -4.83 15.65
C LYS A 838 -21.14 -5.74 14.48
N ILE A 839 -22.13 -6.12 13.67
CA ILE A 839 -21.92 -6.94 12.47
C ILE A 839 -21.10 -6.15 11.44
N SER A 840 -21.40 -4.87 11.23
CA SER A 840 -20.67 -4.02 10.28
C SER A 840 -19.19 -3.85 10.64
N GLU A 841 -18.84 -3.68 11.92
CA GLU A 841 -17.43 -3.63 12.35
C GLU A 841 -16.68 -4.95 12.06
N ARG A 842 -17.33 -6.10 12.26
CA ARG A 842 -16.74 -7.41 11.93
C ARG A 842 -16.47 -7.52 10.44
N ILE A 843 -17.41 -7.08 9.59
CA ILE A 843 -17.26 -7.05 8.14
C ILE A 843 -16.12 -6.10 7.74
N MET A 844 -16.10 -4.88 8.27
CA MET A 844 -15.05 -3.89 7.99
C MET A 844 -13.66 -4.42 8.33
N ARG A 845 -13.50 -5.05 9.49
CA ARG A 845 -12.23 -5.64 9.92
C ARG A 845 -11.82 -6.86 9.08
N ALA A 846 -12.78 -7.69 8.67
CA ALA A 846 -12.49 -8.93 7.96
C ALA A 846 -12.25 -8.72 6.46
N GLN A 847 -13.07 -7.90 5.82
CA GLN A 847 -13.12 -7.77 4.36
C GLN A 847 -12.37 -6.54 3.83
N TYR A 848 -12.41 -5.44 4.57
CA TYR A 848 -11.99 -4.12 4.10
C TYR A 848 -10.74 -3.57 4.82
N SER A 849 -10.21 -4.28 5.81
CA SER A 849 -9.03 -3.86 6.55
C SER A 849 -7.74 -4.02 5.71
N PRO A 850 -6.94 -2.96 5.55
CA PRO A 850 -5.70 -3.02 4.76
C PRO A 850 -4.58 -3.79 5.47
N THR A 851 -4.66 -3.95 6.79
CA THR A 851 -3.61 -4.60 7.61
C THR A 851 -3.70 -6.12 7.61
N ARG A 852 -4.80 -6.68 7.13
CA ARG A 852 -4.94 -8.13 6.97
C ARG A 852 -4.45 -8.48 5.57
N GLU A 853 -3.32 -9.18 5.47
CA GLU A 853 -2.99 -9.89 4.22
C GLU A 853 -4.12 -10.90 3.98
N THR A 854 -4.74 -10.88 2.80
CA THR A 854 -5.55 -12.02 2.35
C THR A 854 -4.70 -12.80 1.39
N ARG A 855 -4.10 -13.87 1.90
CA ARG A 855 -3.60 -14.96 1.07
C ARG A 855 -4.78 -15.81 0.60
N VAL A 856 -4.57 -16.63 -0.43
CA VAL A 856 -5.65 -17.50 -0.96
C VAL A 856 -6.17 -18.47 0.13
N ALA A 857 -5.33 -18.81 1.12
CA ALA A 857 -5.71 -19.58 2.31
C ALA A 857 -6.71 -18.86 3.24
N ASP A 858 -6.65 -17.52 3.32
CA ASP A 858 -7.52 -16.70 4.17
C ASP A 858 -8.95 -16.56 3.62
N LEU A 859 -9.19 -16.94 2.36
CA LEU A 859 -10.53 -16.93 1.77
C LEU A 859 -11.49 -17.91 2.45
N THR A 860 -10.97 -19.01 3.00
CA THR A 860 -11.77 -19.96 3.79
C THR A 860 -12.21 -19.35 5.12
N GLU A 861 -11.31 -18.61 5.77
CA GLU A 861 -11.60 -17.88 7.00
C GLU A 861 -12.54 -16.69 6.73
N LEU A 862 -12.38 -16.02 5.59
CA LEU A 862 -13.30 -14.99 5.13
C LEU A 862 -14.71 -15.56 4.90
N ASN A 863 -14.82 -16.70 4.22
CA ASN A 863 -16.10 -17.39 4.02
C ASN A 863 -16.71 -17.81 5.36
N ARG A 864 -15.89 -18.32 6.30
CA ARG A 864 -16.34 -18.63 7.66
C ARG A 864 -16.94 -17.40 8.35
N ILE A 865 -16.25 -16.26 8.31
CA ILE A 865 -16.74 -14.99 8.89
C ILE A 865 -18.00 -14.50 8.18
N ASN A 866 -18.08 -14.61 6.85
CA ASN A 866 -19.28 -14.25 6.08
C ASN A 866 -20.48 -15.11 6.49
N ASN A 867 -20.28 -16.41 6.69
CA ASN A 867 -21.33 -17.31 7.17
C ASN A 867 -21.75 -16.97 8.60
N GLU A 868 -20.81 -16.65 9.50
CA GLU A 868 -21.12 -16.19 10.86
C GLU A 868 -21.91 -14.87 10.85
N CYS A 869 -21.51 -13.90 10.02
CA CYS A 869 -22.22 -12.63 9.88
C CYS A 869 -23.61 -12.83 9.28
N THR A 870 -23.74 -13.70 8.26
CA THR A 870 -25.03 -14.07 7.66
C THR A 870 -25.94 -14.73 8.69
N GLN A 871 -25.41 -15.60 9.55
CA GLN A 871 -26.17 -16.21 10.63
C GLN A 871 -26.60 -15.16 11.66
N ALA A 872 -25.69 -14.29 12.10
CA ALA A 872 -26.03 -13.20 13.03
C ALA A 872 -27.09 -12.24 12.47
N LEU A 873 -27.10 -12.00 11.16
CA LEU A 873 -28.14 -11.22 10.48
C LEU A 873 -29.50 -11.93 10.54
N ARG A 874 -29.55 -13.27 10.39
CA ARG A 874 -30.79 -14.05 10.52
C ARG A 874 -31.29 -14.08 11.97
N ASP A 875 -30.38 -14.31 12.91
CA ASP A 875 -30.71 -14.32 14.35
C ASP A 875 -31.29 -12.97 14.77
N LEU A 876 -30.78 -11.86 14.21
CA LEU A 876 -31.35 -10.54 14.43
C LEU A 876 -32.81 -10.46 13.97
N LEU A 877 -33.12 -10.96 12.76
CA LEU A 877 -34.49 -10.93 12.21
C LEU A 877 -35.47 -11.71 13.09
N ASP A 878 -35.05 -12.83 13.67
CA ASP A 878 -35.89 -13.66 14.55
C ASP A 878 -36.23 -12.95 15.88
N THR A 879 -35.42 -11.97 16.29
CA THR A 879 -35.63 -11.18 17.52
C THR A 879 -36.45 -9.91 17.33
N LEU A 880 -36.80 -9.57 16.08
CA LEU A 880 -37.53 -8.33 15.80
C LEU A 880 -39.01 -8.43 16.22
N PRO A 881 -39.58 -7.35 16.79
CA PRO A 881 -41.02 -7.22 16.94
C PRO A 881 -41.75 -7.17 15.59
N SER A 882 -43.03 -7.57 15.57
CA SER A 882 -43.86 -7.64 14.35
C SER A 882 -43.87 -6.36 13.51
N TYR A 883 -43.84 -5.18 14.13
CA TYR A 883 -43.88 -3.89 13.44
C TYR A 883 -42.57 -3.49 12.75
N LEU A 884 -41.43 -4.10 13.12
CA LEU A 884 -40.13 -3.86 12.50
C LEU A 884 -39.79 -4.84 11.39
N HIS A 885 -40.62 -5.86 11.14
CA HIS A 885 -40.39 -6.79 10.03
C HIS A 885 -40.61 -6.11 8.68
N PHE A 886 -39.57 -6.10 7.85
CA PHE A 886 -39.54 -5.45 6.54
C PHE A 886 -39.50 -6.42 5.35
N PHE A 887 -39.62 -7.75 5.58
CA PHE A 887 -39.73 -8.76 4.53
C PHE A 887 -41.17 -9.08 4.13
N ASP A 888 -42.15 -8.72 4.96
CA ASP A 888 -43.56 -8.94 4.68
C ASP A 888 -44.20 -7.66 4.10
N ASP A 889 -44.41 -7.68 2.79
CA ASP A 889 -45.08 -6.60 2.05
C ASP A 889 -46.56 -6.47 2.45
N LYS A 890 -47.16 -7.55 2.98
CA LYS A 890 -48.58 -7.60 3.36
C LYS A 890 -48.85 -7.18 4.80
N ALA A 891 -47.82 -6.84 5.57
CA ALA A 891 -47.98 -6.36 6.94
C ALA A 891 -48.88 -5.09 6.94
N PRO A 892 -49.79 -4.92 7.90
CA PRO A 892 -50.62 -3.72 7.98
C PRO A 892 -49.74 -2.46 8.16
N VAL A 893 -50.20 -1.33 7.61
CA VAL A 893 -49.50 -0.04 7.76
C VAL A 893 -49.59 0.40 9.22
N GLY A 894 -48.42 0.57 9.86
CA GLY A 894 -48.28 1.00 11.24
C GLY A 894 -48.41 2.52 11.42
N VAL A 895 -48.11 2.97 12.64
CA VAL A 895 -48.06 4.42 12.97
C VAL A 895 -46.85 5.04 12.25
N PRO A 896 -46.86 6.32 11.82
CA PRO A 896 -45.77 6.91 11.02
C PRO A 896 -44.35 6.68 11.56
N TRP A 897 -44.13 6.79 12.88
CA TRP A 897 -42.82 6.56 13.48
C TRP A 897 -42.35 5.09 13.37
N GLN A 898 -43.27 4.12 13.35
CA GLN A 898 -42.97 2.71 13.17
C GLN A 898 -42.53 2.42 11.74
N GLU A 899 -43.21 3.01 10.76
CA GLU A 899 -42.84 2.87 9.35
C GLU A 899 -41.47 3.52 9.06
N VAL A 900 -41.17 4.69 9.65
CA VAL A 900 -39.84 5.31 9.56
C VAL A 900 -38.74 4.36 10.07
N GLN A 901 -38.95 3.74 11.24
CA GLN A 901 -37.99 2.79 11.83
C GLN A 901 -37.87 1.50 10.99
N ARG A 902 -38.98 0.94 10.53
CA ARG A 902 -39.03 -0.27 9.68
C ARG A 902 -38.24 -0.05 8.38
N SER A 903 -38.51 1.05 7.69
CA SER A 903 -37.86 1.37 6.42
C SER A 903 -36.37 1.64 6.61
N HIS A 904 -35.97 2.39 7.64
CA HIS A 904 -34.55 2.66 7.91
C HIS A 904 -33.77 1.40 8.35
N LEU A 905 -34.37 0.55 9.18
CA LEU A 905 -33.77 -0.73 9.58
C LEU A 905 -33.59 -1.64 8.37
N GLY A 906 -34.62 -1.75 7.51
CA GLY A 906 -34.58 -2.57 6.31
C GLY A 906 -33.53 -2.08 5.30
N THR A 907 -33.45 -0.78 5.01
CA THR A 907 -32.43 -0.25 4.10
C THR A 907 -31.01 -0.44 4.64
N THR A 908 -30.82 -0.23 5.94
CA THR A 908 -29.54 -0.47 6.63
C THR A 908 -29.13 -1.94 6.57
N TYR A 909 -30.05 -2.87 6.87
CA TYR A 909 -29.82 -4.30 6.76
C TYR A 909 -29.38 -4.69 5.34
N ARG A 910 -30.07 -4.20 4.30
CA ARG A 910 -29.75 -4.51 2.91
C ARG A 910 -28.40 -3.95 2.49
N VAL A 911 -28.01 -2.75 2.96
CA VAL A 911 -26.66 -2.23 2.69
C VAL A 911 -25.58 -3.06 3.37
N VAL A 912 -25.78 -3.54 4.59
CA VAL A 912 -24.83 -4.44 5.26
C VAL A 912 -24.64 -5.72 4.42
N CYS A 913 -25.72 -6.30 3.90
CA CYS A 913 -25.64 -7.46 2.98
C CYS A 913 -24.88 -7.13 1.69
N ILE A 914 -25.16 -5.98 1.08
CA ILE A 914 -24.47 -5.52 -0.13
C ILE A 914 -22.98 -5.39 0.13
N LEU A 915 -22.57 -4.70 1.20
CA LEU A 915 -21.15 -4.49 1.51
C LEU A 915 -20.44 -5.78 1.91
N MET A 916 -21.13 -6.72 2.56
CA MET A 916 -20.58 -8.03 2.88
C MET A 916 -20.23 -8.86 1.63
N MET A 917 -20.99 -8.73 0.54
CA MET A 917 -20.87 -9.62 -0.63
C MET A 917 -20.31 -8.92 -1.89
N ARG A 918 -20.29 -7.58 -1.91
CA ARG A 918 -19.71 -6.75 -2.99
C ARG A 918 -18.26 -7.11 -3.38
N PRO A 919 -17.35 -7.52 -2.47
CA PRO A 919 -16.00 -7.90 -2.87
C PRO A 919 -15.97 -9.02 -3.93
N ALA A 920 -16.92 -9.96 -3.91
CA ALA A 920 -17.04 -11.01 -4.92
C ALA A 920 -17.39 -10.42 -6.30
N LEU A 921 -18.31 -9.45 -6.33
CA LEU A 921 -18.70 -8.73 -7.55
C LEU A 921 -17.54 -7.94 -8.16
N VAL A 922 -16.66 -7.36 -7.34
CA VAL A 922 -15.46 -6.65 -7.85
C VAL A 922 -14.34 -7.63 -8.21
N TYR A 923 -14.27 -8.78 -7.55
CA TYR A 923 -13.24 -9.78 -7.85
C TYR A 923 -13.34 -10.31 -9.28
N THR A 924 -14.55 -10.50 -9.80
CA THR A 924 -14.76 -10.99 -11.16
C THR A 924 -14.20 -10.04 -12.22
N THR A 925 -14.06 -8.74 -11.94
CA THR A 925 -13.60 -7.76 -12.93
C THR A 925 -12.11 -7.85 -13.26
N PHE A 926 -11.34 -8.60 -12.47
CA PHE A 926 -9.94 -8.90 -12.75
C PHE A 926 -9.76 -10.10 -13.71
N PHE A 927 -10.86 -10.74 -14.10
CA PHE A 927 -10.87 -11.91 -14.99
C PHE A 927 -11.77 -11.64 -16.21
N ASP A 928 -11.56 -12.40 -17.28
CA ASP A 928 -12.32 -12.24 -18.52
C ASP A 928 -13.72 -12.88 -18.43
N SER A 929 -13.92 -13.82 -17.48
CA SER A 929 -15.19 -14.52 -17.25
C SER A 929 -15.40 -14.84 -15.77
N ARG A 930 -16.68 -14.98 -15.36
CA ARG A 930 -17.04 -15.41 -13.99
C ARG A 930 -16.52 -16.81 -13.68
N GLN A 931 -16.53 -17.69 -14.69
CA GLN A 931 -16.05 -19.06 -14.57
C GLN A 931 -14.54 -19.09 -14.27
N GLN A 932 -13.74 -18.27 -14.96
CA GLN A 932 -12.31 -18.15 -14.69
C GLN A 932 -12.02 -17.57 -13.29
N ALA A 933 -12.84 -16.63 -12.82
CA ALA A 933 -12.75 -16.13 -11.45
C ALA A 933 -13.10 -17.23 -10.42
N GLN A 934 -14.09 -18.09 -10.70
CA GLN A 934 -14.44 -19.21 -9.83
C GLN A 934 -13.34 -20.29 -9.83
N GLU A 935 -12.74 -20.59 -10.99
CA GLU A 935 -11.64 -21.55 -11.11
C GLU A 935 -10.38 -21.11 -10.33
N SER A 936 -10.13 -19.79 -10.24
CA SER A 936 -8.99 -19.25 -9.49
C SER A 936 -9.15 -19.37 -7.97
N ILE A 937 -10.38 -19.31 -7.45
CA ILE A 937 -10.70 -19.43 -6.03
C ILE A 937 -11.01 -20.89 -5.61
N GLY A 938 -11.51 -21.73 -6.53
CA GLY A 938 -12.00 -23.08 -6.26
C GLY A 938 -13.26 -23.08 -5.39
N ASP A 939 -13.50 -24.15 -4.61
CA ASP A 939 -14.71 -24.31 -3.76
C ASP A 939 -14.71 -23.45 -2.48
N ARG A 940 -13.82 -22.47 -2.37
CA ARG A 940 -13.62 -21.71 -1.11
C ARG A 940 -14.66 -20.62 -0.90
N ILE A 941 -15.11 -19.97 -1.97
CA ILE A 941 -16.19 -18.98 -1.99
C ILE A 941 -17.03 -19.27 -3.24
N ASP A 942 -18.34 -19.24 -3.09
CA ASP A 942 -19.28 -19.33 -4.21
C ASP A 942 -19.55 -17.91 -4.74
N ILE A 943 -18.80 -17.52 -5.77
CA ILE A 943 -18.83 -16.15 -6.31
C ILE A 943 -20.21 -15.84 -6.88
N GLN A 944 -20.83 -16.81 -7.56
CA GLN A 944 -22.13 -16.62 -8.20
C GLN A 944 -23.23 -16.39 -7.16
N ARG A 945 -23.25 -17.20 -6.09
CA ARG A 945 -24.17 -17.00 -4.97
C ARG A 945 -24.00 -15.62 -4.33
N ASP A 946 -22.76 -15.18 -4.09
CA ASP A 946 -22.49 -13.90 -3.45
C ASP A 946 -22.92 -12.71 -4.33
N ILE A 947 -22.74 -12.82 -5.66
CA ILE A 947 -23.27 -11.86 -6.63
C ILE A 947 -24.80 -11.83 -6.59
N ASP A 948 -25.46 -12.98 -6.63
CA ASP A 948 -26.93 -13.07 -6.61
C ASP A 948 -27.53 -12.46 -5.33
N VAL A 949 -26.89 -12.69 -4.17
CA VAL A 949 -27.28 -12.06 -2.90
C VAL A 949 -27.05 -10.55 -2.91
N THR A 950 -25.96 -10.08 -3.52
CA THR A 950 -25.65 -8.64 -3.64
C THR A 950 -26.69 -7.93 -4.50
N VAL A 951 -26.98 -8.48 -5.68
CA VAL A 951 -27.92 -7.91 -6.65
C VAL A 951 -29.36 -7.95 -6.13
N SER A 952 -29.80 -9.08 -5.57
CA SER A 952 -31.13 -9.18 -4.95
C SER A 952 -31.31 -8.19 -3.79
N SER A 953 -30.30 -8.05 -2.92
CA SER A 953 -30.35 -7.08 -1.82
C SER A 953 -30.47 -5.63 -2.30
N ALA A 954 -29.83 -5.27 -3.43
CA ALA A 954 -29.97 -3.95 -4.04
C ALA A 954 -31.38 -3.71 -4.61
N ARG A 955 -31.98 -4.70 -5.27
CA ARG A 955 -33.37 -4.61 -5.77
C ARG A 955 -34.38 -4.50 -4.65
N ASP A 956 -34.22 -5.31 -3.61
CA ASP A 956 -35.10 -5.31 -2.44
C ASP A 956 -35.01 -3.97 -1.69
N LEU A 957 -33.82 -3.37 -1.59
CA LEU A 957 -33.63 -2.05 -1.00
C LEU A 957 -34.44 -0.99 -1.76
N ILE A 958 -34.30 -0.94 -3.09
CA ILE A 958 -35.05 0.02 -3.90
C ILE A 958 -36.56 -0.20 -3.78
N SER A 959 -37.01 -1.45 -3.77
CA SER A 959 -38.42 -1.80 -3.65
C SER A 959 -38.99 -1.39 -2.29
N LEU A 960 -38.24 -1.60 -1.21
CA LEU A 960 -38.62 -1.19 0.14
C LEU A 960 -38.76 0.34 0.24
N VAL A 961 -37.82 1.09 -0.33
CA VAL A 961 -37.88 2.56 -0.35
C VAL A 961 -39.06 3.05 -1.20
N TYR A 962 -39.31 2.40 -2.34
CA TYR A 962 -40.43 2.73 -3.22
C TYR A 962 -41.78 2.54 -2.50
N ASP A 963 -42.02 1.39 -1.89
CA ASP A 963 -43.23 1.10 -1.09
C ASP A 963 -43.39 2.12 0.06
N SER A 964 -42.28 2.45 0.73
CA SER A 964 -42.26 3.46 1.80
C SER A 964 -42.68 4.84 1.30
N PHE A 965 -42.17 5.28 0.15
CA PHE A 965 -42.41 6.62 -0.38
C PHE A 965 -43.80 6.78 -1.00
N PHE A 966 -44.33 5.74 -1.64
CA PHE A 966 -45.56 5.86 -2.43
C PHE A 966 -46.80 5.32 -1.71
N ASP A 967 -46.66 4.28 -0.88
CA ASP A 967 -47.79 3.56 -0.31
C ASP A 967 -47.90 3.70 1.22
N ARG A 968 -46.80 3.49 1.96
CA ARG A 968 -46.84 3.39 3.44
C ARG A 968 -46.65 4.71 4.19
N CYS A 969 -45.58 5.46 3.88
CA CYS A 969 -45.20 6.67 4.63
C CYS A 969 -44.64 7.77 3.70
N PRO A 970 -45.51 8.49 2.96
CA PRO A 970 -45.07 9.49 1.98
C PRO A 970 -44.24 10.64 2.56
N THR A 971 -44.37 10.91 3.87
CA THR A 971 -43.55 11.90 4.59
C THR A 971 -42.06 11.58 4.58
N MET A 972 -41.66 10.31 4.39
CA MET A 972 -40.26 9.90 4.29
C MET A 972 -39.54 10.44 3.05
N ARG A 973 -40.24 10.92 2.02
CA ARG A 973 -39.63 11.60 0.86
C ARG A 973 -38.82 12.84 1.24
N ARG A 974 -39.03 13.33 2.46
CA ARG A 974 -38.33 14.47 3.04
C ARG A 974 -37.04 14.09 3.77
N ASP A 975 -36.78 12.80 3.97
CA ASP A 975 -35.55 12.32 4.58
C ASP A 975 -34.43 12.20 3.53
N GLY A 976 -33.51 13.16 3.55
CA GLY A 976 -32.35 13.20 2.65
C GLY A 976 -31.37 12.04 2.87
N ASN A 977 -31.43 11.35 4.01
CA ASN A 977 -30.55 10.20 4.27
C ASN A 977 -30.82 9.02 3.30
N MET A 978 -32.06 8.88 2.84
CA MET A 978 -32.49 7.80 1.93
C MET A 978 -31.72 7.80 0.60
N VAL A 979 -31.20 8.96 0.19
CA VAL A 979 -30.45 9.16 -1.06
C VAL A 979 -29.22 8.27 -1.10
N TYR A 980 -28.45 8.17 -0.01
CA TYR A 980 -27.24 7.37 0.03
C TYR A 980 -27.53 5.87 -0.18
N PHE A 981 -28.62 5.39 0.41
CA PHE A 981 -29.07 4.01 0.26
C PHE A 981 -29.50 3.72 -1.19
N ILE A 982 -30.31 4.60 -1.78
CA ILE A 982 -30.80 4.44 -3.17
C ILE A 982 -29.63 4.49 -4.16
N VAL A 983 -28.74 5.48 -4.06
CA VAL A 983 -27.59 5.64 -4.96
C VAL A 983 -26.66 4.43 -4.85
N SER A 984 -26.34 3.97 -3.63
CA SER A 984 -25.52 2.77 -3.42
C SER A 984 -26.12 1.53 -4.10
N ALA A 985 -27.45 1.34 -4.01
CA ALA A 985 -28.14 0.23 -4.67
C ALA A 985 -28.11 0.35 -6.20
N CYS A 986 -28.41 1.54 -6.76
CA CYS A 986 -28.35 1.79 -8.19
C CYS A 986 -26.95 1.54 -8.77
N LEU A 987 -25.90 1.98 -8.10
CA LEU A 987 -24.52 1.77 -8.56
C LEU A 987 -24.13 0.30 -8.59
N VAL A 988 -24.55 -0.49 -7.60
CA VAL A 988 -24.29 -1.94 -7.57
C VAL A 988 -24.98 -2.64 -8.74
N LEU A 989 -26.23 -2.26 -9.01
CA LEU A 989 -27.00 -2.77 -10.15
C LEU A 989 -26.34 -2.41 -11.50
N LEU A 990 -25.93 -1.16 -11.68
CA LEU A 990 -25.22 -0.72 -12.88
C LEU A 990 -23.86 -1.42 -13.05
N PHE A 991 -23.17 -1.71 -11.95
CA PHE A 991 -21.91 -2.43 -11.98
C PHE A 991 -22.09 -3.90 -12.44
N ASP A 992 -23.16 -4.58 -12.04
CA ASP A 992 -23.45 -5.95 -12.48
C ASP A 992 -23.75 -6.03 -13.99
N VAL A 993 -24.44 -5.03 -14.56
CA VAL A 993 -24.80 -4.99 -15.99
C VAL A 993 -23.59 -4.83 -16.92
N LEU A 994 -22.46 -4.32 -16.41
CA LEU A 994 -21.21 -4.17 -17.18
C LEU A 994 -20.47 -5.49 -17.41
N ASP A 995 -21.04 -6.62 -17.00
CA ASP A 995 -20.48 -7.93 -17.27
C ASP A 995 -20.71 -8.36 -18.72
N THR A 996 -19.67 -8.95 -19.33
CA THR A 996 -19.69 -9.39 -20.74
C THR A 996 -20.67 -10.55 -20.97
N GLU A 997 -20.98 -11.31 -19.93
CA GLU A 997 -21.91 -12.45 -19.94
C GLU A 997 -23.39 -12.05 -19.69
N THR A 998 -23.69 -10.76 -19.54
CA THR A 998 -25.04 -10.30 -19.14
C THR A 998 -26.08 -10.57 -20.24
N THR A 999 -27.16 -11.28 -19.89
CA THR A 999 -28.27 -11.51 -20.83
C THR A 999 -29.16 -10.27 -21.01
N PRO A 1000 -29.77 -10.05 -22.19
CA PRO A 1000 -30.68 -8.92 -22.41
C PRO A 1000 -31.89 -8.88 -21.48
N ALA A 1001 -32.42 -10.05 -21.10
CA ALA A 1001 -33.52 -10.14 -20.15
C ALA A 1001 -33.11 -9.64 -18.76
N HIS A 1002 -31.96 -10.11 -18.24
CA HIS A 1002 -31.45 -9.67 -16.94
C HIS A 1002 -31.10 -8.19 -16.93
N ALA A 1003 -30.47 -7.67 -17.99
CA ALA A 1003 -30.19 -6.25 -18.12
C ALA A 1003 -31.48 -5.41 -18.06
N LYS A 1004 -32.54 -5.83 -18.78
CA LYS A 1004 -33.84 -5.16 -18.73
C LYS A 1004 -34.43 -5.13 -17.32
N ASP A 1005 -34.38 -6.25 -16.60
CA ASP A 1005 -34.87 -6.34 -15.22
C ASP A 1005 -34.07 -5.43 -14.27
N VAL A 1006 -32.75 -5.34 -14.46
CA VAL A 1006 -31.90 -4.42 -13.70
C VAL A 1006 -32.27 -2.96 -13.99
N PHE A 1007 -32.43 -2.57 -15.25
CA PHE A 1007 -32.80 -1.21 -15.61
C PHE A 1007 -34.21 -0.82 -15.12
N GLN A 1008 -35.15 -1.77 -15.04
CA GLN A 1008 -36.45 -1.52 -14.40
C GLN A 1008 -36.30 -1.20 -12.91
N ALA A 1009 -35.42 -1.91 -12.20
CA ALA A 1009 -35.13 -1.62 -10.79
C ALA A 1009 -34.44 -0.25 -10.63
N VAL A 1010 -33.47 0.07 -11.50
CA VAL A 1010 -32.81 1.39 -11.51
C VAL A 1010 -33.82 2.51 -11.80
N GLU A 1011 -34.76 2.32 -12.73
CA GLU A 1011 -35.83 3.29 -13.03
C GLU A 1011 -36.73 3.56 -11.81
N LYS A 1012 -37.07 2.52 -11.03
CA LYS A 1012 -37.78 2.70 -9.75
C LYS A 1012 -36.95 3.53 -8.76
N GLY A 1013 -35.64 3.29 -8.69
CA GLY A 1013 -34.71 4.07 -7.88
C GLY A 1013 -34.64 5.54 -8.29
N LEU A 1014 -34.56 5.80 -9.60
CA LEU A 1014 -34.60 7.16 -10.16
C LEU A 1014 -35.92 7.88 -9.83
N LYS A 1015 -37.07 7.20 -9.97
CA LYS A 1015 -38.37 7.73 -9.56
C LYS A 1015 -38.40 8.10 -8.07
N CYS A 1016 -37.73 7.33 -7.21
CA CYS A 1016 -37.61 7.69 -5.80
C CYS A 1016 -36.77 8.96 -5.62
N LEU A 1017 -35.60 9.05 -6.27
CA LEU A 1017 -34.71 10.22 -6.20
C LEU A 1017 -35.37 11.51 -6.72
N ASP A 1018 -36.12 11.43 -7.82
CA ASP A 1018 -36.81 12.57 -8.43
C ASP A 1018 -37.91 13.17 -7.54
N ASN A 1019 -38.47 12.35 -6.64
CA ASN A 1019 -39.53 12.72 -5.71
C ASN A 1019 -39.02 13.11 -4.32
N ILE A 1020 -37.70 13.18 -4.11
CA ILE A 1020 -37.11 13.71 -2.88
C ILE A 1020 -37.11 15.24 -2.95
N ASN A 1021 -37.80 15.88 -2.00
CA ASN A 1021 -38.09 17.31 -2.06
C ASN A 1021 -36.85 18.21 -1.88
N HIS A 1022 -35.79 17.77 -1.17
CA HIS A 1022 -34.59 18.59 -0.91
C HIS A 1022 -33.39 17.77 -0.40
N ILE A 1023 -32.15 18.12 -0.82
CA ILE A 1023 -30.88 17.52 -0.33
C ILE A 1023 -29.79 18.61 -0.25
N GLY A 1024 -30.01 19.63 0.55
CA GLY A 1024 -29.01 20.66 0.83
C GLY A 1024 -28.93 21.64 -0.31
N SER A 1025 -27.71 21.98 -0.74
CA SER A 1025 -27.50 22.76 -1.96
C SER A 1025 -27.78 21.95 -3.24
N THR A 1026 -27.98 20.63 -3.12
CA THR A 1026 -28.31 19.74 -4.24
C THR A 1026 -29.77 19.28 -4.18
N THR A 1027 -30.41 19.09 -5.34
CA THR A 1027 -31.76 18.53 -5.42
C THR A 1027 -31.73 17.03 -5.68
N GLY A 1028 -32.76 16.29 -5.25
CA GLY A 1028 -32.89 14.86 -5.57
C GLY A 1028 -32.81 14.58 -7.08
N ARG A 1029 -33.35 15.50 -7.88
CA ARG A 1029 -33.23 15.50 -9.35
C ARG A 1029 -31.80 15.67 -9.86
N ALA A 1030 -30.96 16.48 -9.21
CA ALA A 1030 -29.56 16.60 -9.64
C ALA A 1030 -28.80 15.28 -9.46
N ILE A 1031 -29.10 14.53 -8.39
CA ILE A 1031 -28.46 13.24 -8.11
C ILE A 1031 -29.02 12.14 -9.03
N SER A 1032 -30.33 12.15 -9.33
CA SER A 1032 -30.90 11.23 -10.33
C SER A 1032 -30.25 11.41 -11.70
N LEU A 1033 -29.98 12.65 -12.11
CA LEU A 1033 -29.24 12.98 -13.33
C LEU A 1033 -27.82 12.40 -13.35
N ASP A 1034 -27.09 12.49 -12.22
CA ASP A 1034 -25.75 11.89 -12.12
C ASP A 1034 -25.81 10.37 -12.35
N VAL A 1035 -26.77 9.68 -11.70
CA VAL A 1035 -26.97 8.22 -11.84
C VAL A 1035 -27.38 7.86 -13.28
N MET A 1036 -28.23 8.66 -13.92
CA MET A 1036 -28.60 8.48 -15.33
C MET A 1036 -27.39 8.62 -16.27
N LYS A 1037 -26.49 9.58 -15.99
CA LYS A 1037 -25.26 9.77 -16.77
C LYS A 1037 -24.33 8.57 -16.65
N ILE A 1038 -24.15 8.06 -15.42
CA ILE A 1038 -23.39 6.82 -15.15
C ILE A 1038 -23.99 5.64 -15.92
N ALA A 1039 -25.32 5.50 -15.89
CA ALA A 1039 -26.01 4.42 -16.60
C ALA A 1039 -25.84 4.52 -18.13
N LYS A 1040 -25.88 5.72 -18.70
CA LYS A 1040 -25.65 5.98 -20.13
C LYS A 1040 -24.21 5.64 -20.53
N ASP A 1041 -23.23 6.07 -19.74
CA ASP A 1041 -21.80 5.77 -19.99
C ASP A 1041 -21.53 4.27 -19.88
N ALA A 1042 -22.16 3.58 -18.92
CA ALA A 1042 -22.08 2.14 -18.78
C ALA A 1042 -22.58 1.41 -20.04
N LEU A 1043 -23.74 1.81 -20.58
CA LEU A 1043 -24.31 1.24 -21.81
C LEU A 1043 -23.49 1.54 -23.07
N LYS A 1044 -22.88 2.72 -23.18
CA LYS A 1044 -22.00 3.06 -24.31
C LYS A 1044 -20.72 2.21 -24.34
N SER A 1045 -20.29 1.68 -23.19
CA SER A 1045 -19.05 0.89 -23.07
C SER A 1045 -19.21 -0.60 -23.41
N THR A 1046 -20.42 -1.15 -23.30
CA THR A 1046 -20.79 -2.47 -23.83
C THR A 1046 -20.76 -2.45 -25.36
N GLU A 1047 -20.10 -3.43 -26.01
CA GLU A 1047 -19.69 -3.36 -27.43
C GLU A 1047 -20.81 -2.97 -28.43
N PRO A 1048 -20.46 -2.25 -29.52
CA PRO A 1048 -21.39 -1.84 -30.58
C PRO A 1048 -21.92 -3.00 -31.46
N THR A 1049 -21.59 -4.24 -31.13
CA THR A 1049 -22.00 -5.47 -31.83
C THR A 1049 -23.18 -6.18 -31.16
N SER A 1050 -23.62 -5.75 -29.97
CA SER A 1050 -24.72 -6.40 -29.26
C SER A 1050 -26.05 -5.69 -29.51
N ASP A 1051 -27.08 -6.45 -29.90
CA ASP A 1051 -28.49 -6.02 -29.94
C ASP A 1051 -29.01 -5.51 -28.56
N LEU A 1052 -28.18 -5.59 -27.51
CA LEU A 1052 -28.50 -5.21 -26.14
C LEU A 1052 -28.68 -3.69 -25.97
N GLY A 1053 -27.74 -2.89 -26.49
CA GLY A 1053 -27.75 -1.43 -26.32
C GLY A 1053 -28.91 -0.77 -27.06
N THR A 1054 -29.20 -1.22 -28.28
CA THR A 1054 -30.33 -0.74 -29.10
C THR A 1054 -31.69 -1.13 -28.49
N ASN A 1055 -31.88 -2.39 -28.10
CA ASN A 1055 -33.13 -2.86 -27.48
C ASN A 1055 -33.44 -2.18 -26.13
N LEU A 1056 -32.42 -1.85 -25.33
CA LEU A 1056 -32.60 -1.13 -24.07
C LEU A 1056 -32.87 0.36 -24.30
N MET A 1057 -32.20 1.01 -25.26
CA MET A 1057 -32.49 2.39 -25.64
C MET A 1057 -33.90 2.57 -26.24
N GLU A 1058 -34.45 1.55 -26.91
CA GLU A 1058 -35.86 1.53 -27.33
C GLU A 1058 -36.83 1.30 -26.15
N SER A 1059 -36.47 0.43 -25.19
CA SER A 1059 -37.32 0.10 -24.04
C SER A 1059 -37.38 1.21 -22.99
N PHE A 1060 -36.33 2.04 -22.86
CA PHE A 1060 -36.22 3.09 -21.87
C PHE A 1060 -35.87 4.44 -22.54
N THR A 1061 -36.91 5.22 -22.84
CA THR A 1061 -36.81 6.47 -23.61
C THR A 1061 -35.92 7.54 -22.97
N TRP A 1062 -35.72 7.50 -21.65
CA TRP A 1062 -34.85 8.46 -20.95
C TRP A 1062 -33.36 8.28 -21.28
N LEU A 1063 -32.93 7.14 -21.82
CA LEU A 1063 -31.54 6.90 -22.23
C LEU A 1063 -31.14 7.67 -23.51
N ASN A 1064 -32.12 8.01 -24.37
CA ASN A 1064 -31.93 8.64 -25.67
C ASN A 1064 -31.86 10.17 -25.65
N ASN A 1065 -31.95 10.80 -24.49
CA ASN A 1065 -32.02 12.25 -24.42
C ASN A 1065 -30.62 12.87 -24.67
N GLU A 1066 -30.48 13.62 -25.77
CA GLU A 1066 -29.23 14.26 -26.23
C GLU A 1066 -28.73 15.36 -25.28
N MET A 1067 -29.59 15.87 -24.40
CA MET A 1067 -29.25 16.87 -23.38
C MET A 1067 -28.12 16.40 -22.43
N PHE A 1068 -27.90 15.09 -22.32
CA PHE A 1068 -26.94 14.47 -21.39
C PHE A 1068 -25.49 14.37 -21.93
N ASP A 1069 -25.25 14.72 -23.20
CA ASP A 1069 -23.93 14.65 -23.84
C ASP A 1069 -23.14 15.99 -23.78
N GLN A 1070 -23.69 17.05 -23.16
CA GLN A 1070 -23.01 18.34 -22.98
C GLN A 1070 -21.97 18.29 -21.83
N SER A 1071 -20.89 19.06 -21.96
CA SER A 1071 -19.72 19.12 -21.06
C SER A 1071 -20.09 19.51 -19.61
N PRO A 1072 -19.18 19.41 -18.60
CA PRO A 1072 -19.58 19.59 -17.20
C PRO A 1072 -20.16 20.99 -16.98
N TYR A 1073 -21.22 21.02 -16.16
CA TYR A 1073 -22.08 22.16 -15.85
C TYR A 1073 -21.36 23.51 -15.72
N ASP A 1074 -21.51 24.36 -16.73
CA ASP A 1074 -21.39 25.83 -16.61
C ASP A 1074 -22.78 26.50 -16.51
N SER A 1075 -23.87 25.74 -16.31
CA SER A 1075 -25.22 26.33 -16.35
C SER A 1075 -26.31 25.60 -15.54
N ALA A 1076 -26.02 25.24 -14.28
CA ALA A 1076 -27.12 24.98 -13.33
C ALA A 1076 -28.04 26.20 -13.15
N SER A 1077 -27.56 27.39 -13.52
CA SER A 1077 -28.34 28.64 -13.63
C SER A 1077 -29.28 28.71 -14.85
N SER A 1078 -29.10 27.91 -15.93
CA SER A 1078 -29.95 28.05 -17.13
C SER A 1078 -31.15 27.10 -17.18
N TRP A 1079 -31.06 25.90 -16.58
CA TRP A 1079 -32.19 24.97 -16.55
C TRP A 1079 -33.26 25.34 -15.51
N LEU A 1080 -32.85 25.87 -14.34
CA LEU A 1080 -33.78 26.33 -13.30
C LEU A 1080 -34.61 27.53 -13.75
N TYR A 1081 -34.06 28.36 -14.66
CA TYR A 1081 -34.74 29.52 -15.24
C TYR A 1081 -35.66 29.17 -16.42
N ASN A 1082 -35.33 28.15 -17.22
CA ASN A 1082 -36.06 27.85 -18.46
C ASN A 1082 -37.06 26.69 -18.37
N SER A 1083 -36.94 25.78 -17.38
CA SER A 1083 -37.81 24.60 -17.27
C SER A 1083 -39.01 24.79 -16.33
N LEU A 1084 -38.96 25.79 -15.45
CA LEU A 1084 -40.14 26.30 -14.77
C LEU A 1084 -40.76 27.36 -15.68
N GLY A 1085 -41.79 26.97 -16.44
CA GLY A 1085 -42.75 27.91 -17.01
C GLY A 1085 -43.55 28.60 -15.91
N MET A 1086 -42.86 29.32 -15.02
CA MET A 1086 -43.46 30.30 -14.14
C MET A 1086 -43.81 31.50 -15.03
N PRO A 1087 -45.07 31.96 -15.09
CA PRO A 1087 -45.34 33.26 -15.68
C PRO A 1087 -44.45 34.25 -14.97
N SER A 1088 -43.80 35.13 -15.74
CA SER A 1088 -43.06 36.29 -15.21
C SER A 1088 -43.95 36.96 -14.17
N PHE A 1089 -43.66 36.73 -12.88
CA PHE A 1089 -44.40 37.37 -11.82
C PHE A 1089 -43.90 38.81 -11.78
N ASP A 1090 -44.74 39.66 -12.34
CA ASP A 1090 -44.64 41.10 -12.32
C ASP A 1090 -44.59 41.54 -10.85
N TYR A 1091 -43.42 42.00 -10.41
CA TYR A 1091 -43.22 42.54 -9.06
C TYR A 1091 -43.94 43.88 -8.84
N SER A 1092 -44.81 44.31 -9.77
CA SER A 1092 -45.66 45.50 -9.65
C SER A 1092 -47.00 45.28 -8.92
N ALA A 1093 -47.34 44.05 -8.50
CA ALA A 1093 -48.66 43.72 -7.96
C ALA A 1093 -48.76 43.43 -6.45
N VAL A 1094 -47.81 43.89 -5.63
CA VAL A 1094 -48.04 44.09 -4.19
C VAL A 1094 -47.58 45.49 -3.83
N GLY A 1095 -48.55 46.39 -3.66
CA GLY A 1095 -48.34 47.82 -3.48
C GLY A 1095 -47.48 48.15 -2.27
N MET A 1096 -46.31 48.72 -2.54
CA MET A 1096 -45.75 49.85 -1.80
C MET A 1096 -45.11 50.81 -2.80
N THR A 1097 -45.94 51.46 -3.63
CA THR A 1097 -45.62 52.77 -4.18
C THR A 1097 -45.95 53.80 -3.11
N ASP A 1098 -44.92 54.42 -2.55
CA ASP A 1098 -44.85 55.86 -2.27
C ASP A 1098 -43.77 56.11 -1.23
N LEU A 1099 -42.54 56.35 -1.67
CA LEU A 1099 -41.64 57.37 -1.15
C LEU A 1099 -40.31 57.27 -1.90
N PHE A 1100 -39.93 58.38 -2.53
CA PHE A 1100 -38.68 58.68 -3.26
C PHE A 1100 -38.69 58.44 -4.77
N GLY A 1101 -38.84 59.56 -5.48
CA GLY A 1101 -38.72 59.72 -6.93
C GLY A 1101 -37.28 59.74 -7.45
N PRO A 1102 -37.10 60.02 -8.76
CA PRO A 1102 -35.97 59.52 -9.54
C PRO A 1102 -34.86 60.57 -9.70
N SER A 1103 -33.61 60.18 -9.45
CA SER A 1103 -32.45 60.84 -10.03
C SER A 1103 -31.18 59.98 -9.96
N GLY A 1104 -30.66 59.61 -11.14
CA GLY A 1104 -29.22 59.56 -11.40
C GLY A 1104 -28.51 58.20 -11.27
N MET A 1105 -28.29 57.54 -12.41
CA MET A 1105 -27.07 56.76 -12.65
C MET A 1105 -25.84 57.68 -12.53
N ASP A 1106 -24.77 57.25 -11.87
CA ASP A 1106 -23.40 57.28 -12.43
C ASP A 1106 -22.36 56.60 -11.51
N LEU A 1107 -21.27 56.19 -12.16
CA LEU A 1107 -20.12 55.38 -11.76
C LEU A 1107 -19.45 55.71 -10.40
N ILE A 1108 -18.78 54.72 -9.79
CA ILE A 1108 -17.30 54.66 -9.51
C ILE A 1108 -16.96 53.53 -8.50
N THR A 1109 -15.82 52.88 -8.76
CA THR A 1109 -15.07 51.83 -8.03
C THR A 1109 -14.48 52.28 -6.66
N PRO A 1110 -13.92 51.37 -5.84
CA PRO A 1110 -13.98 51.43 -4.37
C PRO A 1110 -12.86 52.28 -3.74
N MET A 1111 -13.13 52.87 -2.58
CA MET A 1111 -12.10 53.35 -1.66
C MET A 1111 -12.47 53.07 -0.20
N ASP A 1112 -11.48 52.51 0.50
CA ASP A 1112 -11.38 52.40 1.94
C ASP A 1112 -11.49 53.77 2.64
N SER A 1113 -12.17 53.80 3.79
CA SER A 1113 -11.61 54.16 5.11
C SER A 1113 -12.66 54.71 6.07
N ASN A 1114 -12.46 54.34 7.34
CA ASN A 1114 -13.20 54.73 8.54
C ASN A 1114 -13.40 56.25 8.73
N GLN A 1115 -14.48 56.55 9.47
CA GLN A 1115 -14.90 57.82 10.13
C GLN A 1115 -15.83 58.75 9.33
N ILE A 1116 -17.10 58.81 9.76
CA ILE A 1116 -17.72 59.98 10.42
C ILE A 1116 -18.93 59.49 11.25
N VAL A 1117 -19.19 60.21 12.34
CA VAL A 1117 -19.85 59.81 13.59
C VAL A 1117 -21.14 60.62 13.81
N LEU A 1118 -22.17 59.95 14.38
CA LEU A 1118 -23.30 60.40 15.23
C LEU A 1118 -24.25 61.55 14.82
N ASP A 1119 -25.54 61.19 14.70
CA ASP A 1119 -26.73 61.68 15.45
C ASP A 1119 -27.98 61.46 14.56
N VAL A 1120 -29.02 60.69 14.93
CA VAL A 1120 -30.07 61.01 15.90
C VAL A 1120 -30.78 59.73 16.39
N LEU A 1121 -31.07 59.70 17.68
CA LEU A 1121 -31.72 58.66 18.50
C LEU A 1121 -33.16 58.26 18.07
N GLY A 1122 -33.51 56.97 18.31
CA GLY A 1122 -34.91 56.51 18.26
C GLY A 1122 -35.19 55.02 18.54
N SER A 1123 -34.87 54.54 19.75
CA SER A 1123 -35.49 53.38 20.47
C SER A 1123 -35.41 51.93 19.90
N GLY A 1124 -34.67 51.04 20.59
CA GLY A 1124 -34.91 49.58 20.58
C GLY A 1124 -33.69 48.65 20.75
N LEU A 1125 -33.13 48.56 21.97
CA LEU A 1125 -32.26 47.50 22.54
C LEU A 1125 -31.14 46.86 21.67
N GLN A 1126 -29.92 47.38 21.86
CA GLN A 1126 -28.63 46.71 21.66
C GLN A 1126 -28.29 45.79 22.85
N VAL A 1127 -27.59 44.67 22.61
CA VAL A 1127 -26.83 43.93 23.63
C VAL A 1127 -25.35 43.98 23.25
N ALA A 1128 -24.53 44.35 24.21
CA ALA A 1128 -23.14 44.76 24.08
C ALA A 1128 -22.15 43.58 24.02
N ASP A 1129 -21.19 43.67 23.10
CA ASP A 1129 -19.99 42.84 23.06
C ASP A 1129 -18.97 43.32 24.12
N GLY A 1130 -18.52 42.38 24.96
CA GLY A 1130 -17.42 42.59 25.91
C GLY A 1130 -16.09 42.15 25.31
N SER A 1131 -15.21 43.12 25.05
CA SER A 1131 -13.83 42.91 24.59
C SER A 1131 -12.85 42.83 25.77
N TYR A 1132 -11.92 41.86 25.71
CA TYR A 1132 -10.75 41.75 26.57
C TYR A 1132 -9.56 42.44 25.89
N VAL A 1133 -8.89 43.37 26.59
CA VAL A 1133 -7.54 43.87 26.25
C VAL A 1133 -6.71 43.95 27.55
N PRO A 1134 -5.45 43.48 27.56
CA PRO A 1134 -4.65 43.36 28.78
C PRO A 1134 -4.00 44.69 29.18
N SER A 1135 -3.83 44.87 30.49
CA SER A 1135 -3.07 45.97 31.10
C SER A 1135 -1.73 45.48 31.66
N GLN A 1136 -0.69 46.26 31.38
CA GLN A 1136 0.60 46.35 32.10
C GLN A 1136 0.88 47.88 32.26
N PRO A 1137 1.84 48.37 33.08
CA PRO A 1137 2.94 47.67 33.77
C PRO A 1137 3.24 48.17 35.23
N VAL A 1138 4.35 47.64 35.82
CA VAL A 1138 5.36 48.31 36.70
C VAL A 1138 5.45 47.91 38.21
N SER A 1139 6.57 47.21 38.53
CA SER A 1139 7.47 47.20 39.73
C SER A 1139 6.88 47.17 41.17
N ARG A 1140 7.47 46.56 42.21
CA ARG A 1140 8.88 46.38 42.64
C ARG A 1140 8.91 45.50 43.93
N GLU A 1141 10.03 44.80 44.20
CA GLU A 1141 10.51 44.30 45.53
C GLU A 1141 9.59 43.32 46.29
N LEU A 1142 9.97 42.07 46.58
CA LEU A 1142 11.13 41.57 47.34
C LEU A 1142 11.27 40.05 47.10
#